data_AF-A0A6G0UWR5-F1
#
_entry.id   AF-A0A6G0UWR5-F1
#
_cell.length_a   1.000
_cell.length_b   1.000
_cell.length_c   1.000
_cell.angle_alpha   90.00
_cell.angle_beta   90.00
_cell.angle_gamma   90.00
#
_symmetry.space_group_name_H-M   'P 1'
#
loop_
_entity.id
_entity.type
_entity.pdbx_description
1 polymer ?
#
loop_
_entity_poly.entity_id
_entity_poly.type
_entity_poly.pdbx_seq_one_letter_code
_entity_poly.pdbx_strand_id
1 'polypeptide(L)'
;MHAVLPNLTRTGNGYGTKETTTSVADKKFEYGTTGFRMSDVYLPCPVFRVAVYEALITLEAAANTSGSITSGIMITASHNVYTDNGAKAYGPGGIYYTDNQIQKVTEIVNMSDEDFDKYAAGELQALKKEYEARLIASNIGPSYVVVGYDTRKSSFDLANYAQAGIEFFDSELVSCIVLARPVTTPLHQVLLRSELDYAKDDPLTFLEKYCANLSQLLTNFSGNLRTIVDCANGVPSLWAKYFLGQHDDKFSFVNEDYEDFQKLNSNCGADFIKTTGKAPENCESTEDKERIASLDGDGDRLIYSVHYNGSFRVLDGDYQAVLFADFICKHYQHWAETVPAHERLSFGIATTRYANGAFDKALEKFGDVLKVMKGETGVANISALVKNMDIGIFFESNGHGSVFVSQKAFDYLKERSPILYNFLKFFEHPVGDGFANLLAVEYILQECKAGAEQWGEYFIPRASLLKKVAVNDLSQYKLDPLKPHLLERPEIVRHYSRVMMDENPSCRIYIRPSGTEPVLRVYVEGENEEQASEFMDRIEGMESDEEENTLTSIREKYPGYFERSDLVVPFTIENENDDVIDEDVHFPESISLHEYFETTCDERSGKSLFAHAMEIGRKSKLDSVPSDVNEVPNSISAGNDFRISKMSAEEIAEAKAEIYEKLSPESIQFLLSRHSKMKEEKKEEIKTEQKGKKVSAFRRGRLAEQGIKVEEKEEKLPQSVEEGVKNLEFFDPKEADNEEEGYRHSRLAVNAVQMDLALKSFALASSRPMNSWVELFEKLKKWECTSSDHPLVHRARASVSDIKSLYLEEYATNEDIVKYQFAKDVNPTTDGCWIFVPIRRIINVIEDRQRLPTPDDLDIVRLTLLFSVWFLKKQDTLFEMFAVPSDVAVHIAEVFILGPEVYADEQVSEMLHLWVDDYLIPKGMNQKLSFPRKKPIAKLSEFQSFYIDLIDRYKEHGGGHKDFFRMIMVFASMNSIPLDSLLTLEQLFNPGTAVVRQVDVSMLDMDPFIKYTEKNRQNQHFFKDNEEYLGCFEEYIKLLKFYTGIIVNEDITKERNPGVFLFAFNELTMFVDFWQSSKDKVESKTIDNFVLQLQQRIPAIGERK
;
A
#
# COMPACT_ATOMS: atom_id res chain seq x y z
N MET A 1 40.49 -30.56 -7.78
CA MET A 1 39.70 -31.67 -8.36
C MET A 1 38.83 -31.11 -9.48
N HIS A 2 39.41 -30.76 -10.63
CA HIS A 2 38.67 -30.27 -11.81
C HIS A 2 38.10 -31.41 -12.66
N ALA A 3 37.39 -32.36 -12.04
CA ALA A 3 36.85 -33.50 -12.76
C ALA A 3 35.43 -33.82 -12.27
N VAL A 4 34.48 -33.69 -13.21
CA VAL A 4 33.09 -34.17 -13.18
C VAL A 4 32.07 -33.23 -12.51
N LEU A 5 31.74 -32.11 -13.16
CA LEU A 5 30.34 -31.65 -13.18
C LEU A 5 29.68 -32.42 -14.33
N PRO A 6 28.83 -33.44 -14.08
CA PRO A 6 28.11 -34.09 -15.16
C PRO A 6 27.13 -33.06 -15.74
N ASN A 7 26.91 -33.11 -17.05
CA ASN A 7 25.91 -32.34 -17.80
C ASN A 7 24.57 -32.25 -17.03
N LEU A 8 24.42 -31.27 -16.14
CA LEU A 8 23.17 -30.95 -15.44
C LEU A 8 22.37 -30.03 -16.37
N THR A 9 22.00 -30.62 -17.50
CA THR A 9 21.21 -29.97 -18.52
C THR A 9 19.74 -30.16 -18.18
N ARG A 10 18.87 -29.26 -18.62
CA ARG A 10 17.40 -29.49 -18.60
C ARG A 10 17.01 -30.81 -19.30
N THR A 11 17.92 -31.35 -20.12
CA THR A 11 17.77 -32.57 -20.91
C THR A 11 18.42 -33.83 -20.28
N GLY A 12 19.15 -33.71 -19.17
CA GLY A 12 19.93 -34.81 -18.61
C GLY A 12 20.19 -34.65 -17.11
N ASN A 13 19.50 -35.47 -16.30
CA ASN A 13 19.82 -35.63 -14.89
C ASN A 13 20.62 -36.94 -14.76
N GLY A 14 21.92 -36.87 -14.48
CA GLY A 14 22.68 -38.10 -14.33
C GLY A 14 24.03 -37.94 -13.64
N TYR A 15 24.04 -38.12 -12.31
CA TYR A 15 25.05 -38.99 -11.70
C TYR A 15 24.68 -40.44 -11.99
N GLY A 16 25.14 -40.98 -13.13
CA GLY A 16 25.35 -42.43 -13.27
C GLY A 16 24.24 -43.32 -13.83
N THR A 17 23.08 -42.83 -14.26
CA THR A 17 22.07 -43.68 -14.97
C THR A 17 21.79 -43.13 -16.38
N LYS A 18 22.29 -43.85 -17.38
CA LYS A 18 22.07 -43.58 -18.82
C LYS A 18 20.65 -43.99 -19.21
N GLU A 19 19.63 -43.25 -18.78
CA GLU A 19 18.28 -43.37 -19.34
C GLU A 19 17.51 -42.09 -19.00
N THR A 20 17.70 -41.02 -19.79
CA THR A 20 16.79 -39.87 -19.78
C THR A 20 15.97 -39.85 -21.05
N THR A 21 14.69 -40.10 -20.88
CA THR A 21 13.60 -39.82 -21.80
C THR A 21 13.50 -38.33 -22.07
N THR A 22 13.19 -37.98 -23.31
CA THR A 22 13.05 -36.66 -23.94
C THR A 22 12.05 -35.68 -23.27
N SER A 23 11.45 -36.00 -22.11
CA SER A 23 10.27 -35.31 -21.56
C SER A 23 10.55 -34.22 -20.51
N VAL A 24 11.80 -33.94 -20.14
CA VAL A 24 12.14 -32.95 -19.09
C VAL A 24 12.36 -31.54 -19.66
N ALA A 25 12.81 -31.43 -20.91
CA ALA A 25 13.21 -30.15 -21.52
C ALA A 25 12.07 -29.10 -21.56
N ASP A 26 10.85 -29.53 -21.84
CA ASP A 26 9.68 -28.67 -22.05
C ASP A 26 8.90 -28.36 -20.76
N LYS A 27 9.31 -28.89 -19.60
CA LYS A 27 8.61 -28.66 -18.32
C LYS A 27 8.96 -27.30 -17.74
N LYS A 28 7.96 -26.43 -17.57
CA LYS A 28 8.12 -25.17 -16.83
C LYS A 28 8.14 -25.45 -15.33
N PHE A 29 9.08 -24.85 -14.63
CA PHE A 29 9.19 -24.91 -13.17
C PHE A 29 8.70 -23.59 -12.58
N GLU A 30 7.84 -23.62 -11.57
CA GLU A 30 7.39 -22.42 -10.86
C GLU A 30 7.86 -22.47 -9.41
N TYR A 31 8.39 -21.33 -8.93
CA TYR A 31 8.73 -21.15 -7.52
C TYR A 31 7.47 -20.72 -6.77
N GLY A 32 6.86 -21.64 -6.03
CA GLY A 32 5.67 -21.37 -5.25
C GLY A 32 5.97 -20.74 -3.89
N THR A 33 4.94 -20.60 -3.06
CA THR A 33 5.05 -20.08 -1.67
C THR A 33 6.00 -20.87 -0.77
N THR A 34 6.32 -22.11 -1.13
CA THR A 34 7.24 -22.99 -0.39
C THR A 34 8.40 -23.49 -1.26
N GLY A 35 8.81 -22.69 -2.25
CA GLY A 35 9.87 -23.04 -3.17
C GLY A 35 9.45 -24.00 -4.28
N PHE A 36 10.43 -24.66 -4.90
CA PHE A 36 10.16 -25.69 -5.90
C PHE A 36 9.76 -26.99 -5.21
N ARG A 37 8.64 -27.60 -5.62
CA ARG A 37 8.18 -28.88 -5.10
C ARG A 37 7.62 -29.75 -6.22
N MET A 38 8.15 -30.96 -6.35
CA MET A 38 7.76 -31.94 -7.37
C MET A 38 8.38 -33.31 -7.08
N SER A 39 8.11 -34.31 -7.92
CA SER A 39 8.84 -35.57 -7.89
C SER A 39 10.36 -35.35 -7.93
N ASP A 40 11.06 -36.07 -7.06
CA ASP A 40 12.51 -35.96 -6.87
C ASP A 40 13.34 -36.11 -8.15
N VAL A 41 12.87 -36.90 -9.11
CA VAL A 41 13.49 -37.12 -10.43
C VAL A 41 13.72 -35.82 -11.22
N TYR A 42 12.88 -34.79 -11.00
CA TYR A 42 12.94 -33.53 -11.75
C TYR A 42 13.72 -32.40 -11.05
N LEU A 43 14.12 -32.58 -9.78
CA LEU A 43 14.73 -31.52 -8.95
C LEU A 43 16.23 -31.24 -9.10
N PRO A 44 17.10 -32.13 -9.64
CA PRO A 44 18.54 -31.85 -9.69
C PRO A 44 18.91 -30.52 -10.36
N CYS A 45 18.35 -30.23 -11.54
CA CYS A 45 18.62 -28.98 -12.27
C CYS A 45 18.06 -27.73 -11.55
N PRO A 46 16.78 -27.70 -11.11
CA PRO A 46 16.26 -26.62 -10.27
C PRO A 46 17.10 -26.35 -9.03
N VAL A 47 17.46 -27.38 -8.26
CA VAL A 47 18.25 -27.24 -7.01
C VAL A 47 19.62 -26.64 -7.29
N PHE A 48 20.32 -27.13 -8.32
CA PHE A 48 21.62 -26.61 -8.73
C PHE A 48 21.54 -25.11 -9.07
N ARG A 49 20.57 -24.72 -9.90
CA ARG A 49 20.43 -23.33 -10.36
C ARG A 49 19.95 -22.37 -9.27
N VAL A 50 19.09 -22.83 -8.35
CA VAL A 50 18.75 -22.08 -7.12
C VAL A 50 20.00 -21.81 -6.32
N ALA A 51 20.87 -22.80 -6.15
CA ALA A 51 22.08 -22.64 -5.35
C ALA A 51 23.11 -21.67 -5.96
N VAL A 52 23.21 -21.62 -7.29
CA VAL A 52 23.98 -20.58 -8.00
C VAL A 52 23.44 -19.18 -7.72
N TYR A 53 22.11 -19.01 -7.77
CA TYR A 53 21.47 -17.72 -7.49
C TYR A 53 21.60 -17.32 -6.01
N GLU A 54 21.46 -18.28 -5.09
CA GLU A 54 21.62 -18.06 -3.65
C GLU A 54 23.03 -17.54 -3.31
N ALA A 55 24.06 -18.11 -3.93
CA ALA A 55 25.44 -17.65 -3.77
C ALA A 55 25.62 -16.20 -4.24
N LEU A 56 25.00 -15.82 -5.37
CA LEU A 56 25.05 -14.45 -5.89
C LEU A 56 24.40 -13.45 -4.92
N ILE A 57 23.17 -13.71 -4.46
CA ILE A 57 22.45 -12.77 -3.59
C ILE A 57 23.09 -12.67 -2.20
N THR A 58 23.73 -13.75 -1.75
CA THR A 58 24.53 -13.75 -0.51
C THR A 58 25.73 -12.83 -0.63
N LEU A 59 26.46 -12.93 -1.75
CA LEU A 59 27.60 -12.05 -2.04
C LEU A 59 27.18 -10.59 -2.19
N GLU A 60 26.07 -10.32 -2.88
CA GLU A 60 25.49 -8.99 -3.04
C GLU A 60 25.15 -8.36 -1.68
N ALA A 61 24.42 -9.08 -0.83
CA ALA A 61 24.01 -8.58 0.47
C ALA A 61 25.21 -8.32 1.39
N ALA A 62 26.22 -9.18 1.35
CA ALA A 62 27.46 -8.96 2.09
C ALA A 62 28.19 -7.69 1.61
N ALA A 63 28.25 -7.47 0.29
CA ALA A 63 28.87 -6.27 -0.29
C ALA A 63 28.13 -4.97 0.08
N ASN A 64 26.81 -5.03 0.26
CA ASN A 64 25.99 -3.86 0.60
C ASN A 64 25.97 -3.56 2.11
N THR A 65 25.97 -4.57 2.97
CA THR A 65 25.91 -4.39 4.43
C THR A 65 27.28 -4.24 5.09
N SER A 66 28.36 -4.49 4.34
CA SER A 66 29.71 -4.55 4.86
C SER A 66 29.91 -5.54 6.03
N GLY A 67 29.15 -6.65 6.03
CA GLY A 67 29.22 -7.71 7.04
C GLY A 67 29.16 -9.12 6.42
N SER A 68 29.57 -10.14 7.20
CA SER A 68 29.38 -11.54 6.79
C SER A 68 27.89 -11.87 6.86
N ILE A 69 27.37 -12.47 5.80
CA ILE A 69 25.95 -12.81 5.66
C ILE A 69 25.80 -14.33 5.57
N THR A 70 24.74 -14.83 6.19
CA THR A 70 24.33 -16.24 6.05
C THR A 70 23.01 -16.34 5.32
N SER A 71 22.92 -17.28 4.39
CA SER A 71 21.70 -17.70 3.70
C SER A 71 21.60 -19.22 3.71
N GLY A 72 20.50 -19.79 3.21
CA GLY A 72 20.41 -21.24 3.16
C GLY A 72 19.35 -21.83 2.24
N ILE A 73 19.51 -23.12 1.99
CA ILE A 73 18.61 -23.92 1.15
C ILE A 73 18.19 -25.13 1.97
N MET A 74 16.88 -25.32 2.15
CA MET A 74 16.31 -26.48 2.81
C MET A 74 15.70 -27.42 1.78
N ILE A 75 16.23 -28.64 1.71
CA ILE A 75 15.74 -29.70 0.82
C ILE A 75 14.66 -30.49 1.54
N THR A 76 13.41 -30.26 1.16
CA THR A 76 12.25 -30.96 1.74
C THR A 76 10.99 -30.73 0.91
N ALA A 77 10.06 -31.70 0.96
CA ALA A 77 8.67 -31.51 0.55
C ALA A 77 7.66 -31.59 1.71
N SER A 78 8.09 -31.46 2.97
CA SER A 78 7.21 -31.38 4.15
C SER A 78 6.21 -32.56 4.18
N HIS A 79 4.90 -32.29 4.22
CA HIS A 79 3.80 -33.27 4.26
C HIS A 79 3.62 -34.15 3.00
N ASN A 80 4.31 -33.88 1.88
CA ASN A 80 4.13 -34.69 0.67
C ASN A 80 4.57 -36.15 0.85
N VAL A 81 4.11 -37.02 -0.07
CA VAL A 81 4.56 -38.41 -0.17
C VAL A 81 6.06 -38.53 -0.40
N TYR A 82 6.68 -39.61 0.03
CA TYR A 82 8.14 -39.81 0.03
C TYR A 82 8.84 -39.73 -1.35
N THR A 83 8.09 -39.87 -2.45
CA THR A 83 8.59 -39.77 -3.84
C THR A 83 8.74 -38.32 -4.33
N ASP A 84 8.13 -37.37 -3.64
CA ASP A 84 8.33 -35.94 -3.91
C ASP A 84 9.52 -35.42 -3.10
N ASN A 85 10.09 -34.29 -3.54
CA ASN A 85 11.01 -33.51 -2.73
C ASN A 85 10.85 -32.01 -3.09
N GLY A 86 11.69 -31.15 -2.54
CA GLY A 86 11.65 -29.73 -2.85
C GLY A 86 12.88 -28.97 -2.45
N ALA A 87 12.95 -27.71 -2.86
CA ALA A 87 14.02 -26.77 -2.55
C ALA A 87 13.42 -25.45 -2.09
N LYS A 88 13.50 -25.20 -0.78
CA LYS A 88 13.11 -23.95 -0.13
C LYS A 88 14.36 -23.09 0.07
N ALA A 89 14.47 -21.96 -0.61
CA ALA A 89 15.57 -21.02 -0.41
C ALA A 89 15.18 -19.93 0.60
N TYR A 90 16.11 -19.64 1.50
CA TYR A 90 16.04 -18.56 2.47
C TYR A 90 17.21 -17.63 2.16
N GLY A 91 16.88 -16.43 1.68
CA GLY A 91 17.85 -15.42 1.31
C GLY A 91 18.68 -14.91 2.50
N PRO A 92 19.50 -13.88 2.27
CA PRO A 92 20.32 -13.22 3.27
C PRO A 92 19.60 -12.98 4.61
N GLY A 93 20.17 -13.50 5.70
CA GLY A 93 19.61 -13.41 7.06
C GLY A 93 18.50 -14.43 7.36
N GLY A 94 18.34 -15.46 6.52
CA GLY A 94 17.32 -16.50 6.71
C GLY A 94 15.89 -16.05 6.39
N ILE A 95 15.73 -15.01 5.57
CA ILE A 95 14.43 -14.43 5.23
C ILE A 95 13.89 -15.07 3.93
N TYR A 96 12.56 -15.19 3.80
CA TYR A 96 11.95 -15.61 2.54
C TYR A 96 12.33 -14.67 1.37
N TYR A 97 12.39 -15.21 0.16
CA TYR A 97 12.57 -14.41 -1.04
C TYR A 97 11.44 -13.39 -1.23
N THR A 98 11.82 -12.20 -1.70
CA THR A 98 10.91 -11.18 -2.21
C THR A 98 10.32 -11.60 -3.56
N ASP A 99 9.20 -11.01 -3.97
CA ASP A 99 8.55 -11.32 -5.26
C ASP A 99 9.52 -11.16 -6.46
N ASN A 100 10.39 -10.15 -6.42
CA ASN A 100 11.41 -9.94 -7.46
C ASN A 100 12.47 -11.06 -7.48
N GLN A 101 12.88 -11.56 -6.32
CA GLN A 101 13.81 -12.69 -6.23
C GLN A 101 13.15 -13.99 -6.70
N ILE A 102 11.87 -14.21 -6.35
CA ILE A 102 11.06 -15.33 -6.83
C ILE A 102 10.97 -15.31 -8.36
N GLN A 103 10.70 -14.15 -8.96
CA GLN A 103 10.67 -14.01 -10.41
C GLN A 103 12.03 -14.33 -11.03
N LYS A 104 13.11 -13.72 -10.53
CA LYS A 104 14.47 -13.91 -11.07
C LYS A 104 14.97 -15.35 -10.95
N VAL A 105 14.76 -16.02 -9.80
CA VAL A 105 15.16 -17.42 -9.64
C VAL A 105 14.33 -18.34 -10.54
N THR A 106 13.04 -18.05 -10.73
CA THR A 106 12.17 -18.79 -11.64
C THR A 106 12.62 -18.63 -13.09
N GLU A 107 13.02 -17.43 -13.50
CA GLU A 107 13.62 -17.17 -14.82
C GLU A 107 14.90 -18.00 -15.00
N ILE A 108 15.85 -17.93 -14.06
CA ILE A 108 17.13 -18.65 -14.11
C ILE A 108 16.93 -20.16 -14.21
N VAL A 109 16.04 -20.73 -13.40
CA VAL A 109 15.72 -22.17 -13.44
C VAL A 109 15.08 -22.57 -14.77
N ASN A 110 14.34 -21.68 -15.42
CA ASN A 110 13.69 -21.95 -16.70
C ASN A 110 14.51 -21.61 -17.95
N MET A 111 15.68 -20.98 -17.84
CA MET A 111 16.57 -20.71 -18.98
C MET A 111 16.94 -21.99 -19.74
N SER A 112 17.09 -21.91 -21.06
CA SER A 112 17.74 -23.00 -21.81
C SER A 112 19.17 -23.21 -21.28
N ASP A 113 19.74 -24.40 -21.49
CA ASP A 113 21.12 -24.65 -21.03
C ASP A 113 22.11 -23.68 -21.70
N GLU A 114 21.91 -23.38 -22.99
CA GLU A 114 22.72 -22.40 -23.72
C GLU A 114 22.60 -20.98 -23.16
N ASP A 115 21.40 -20.57 -22.74
CA ASP A 115 21.19 -19.23 -22.19
C ASP A 115 21.69 -19.13 -20.75
N PHE A 116 21.58 -20.21 -19.98
CA PHE A 116 22.19 -20.30 -18.65
C PHE A 116 23.72 -20.20 -18.75
N ASP A 117 24.35 -20.89 -19.71
CA ASP A 117 25.80 -20.78 -19.94
C ASP A 117 26.22 -19.36 -20.32
N LYS A 118 25.45 -18.67 -21.17
CA LYS A 118 25.67 -17.25 -21.50
C LYS A 118 25.50 -16.34 -20.30
N TYR A 119 24.45 -16.56 -19.49
CA TYR A 119 24.20 -15.81 -18.26
C TYR A 119 25.36 -16.00 -17.27
N ALA A 120 25.81 -17.24 -17.06
CA ALA A 120 26.91 -17.58 -16.18
C ALA A 120 28.23 -16.94 -16.63
N ALA A 121 28.57 -17.03 -17.92
CA ALA A 121 29.81 -16.47 -18.47
C ALA A 121 29.81 -14.94 -18.63
N GLY A 122 28.62 -14.31 -18.63
CA GLY A 122 28.43 -12.88 -18.87
C GLY A 122 28.02 -12.11 -17.61
N GLU A 123 26.71 -12.04 -17.38
CA GLU A 123 26.09 -11.22 -16.33
C GLU A 123 26.52 -11.68 -14.93
N LEU A 124 26.46 -12.99 -14.65
CA LEU A 124 26.81 -13.55 -13.35
C LEU A 124 28.27 -13.27 -12.99
N GLN A 125 29.19 -13.48 -13.93
CA GLN A 125 30.63 -13.24 -13.73
C GLN A 125 30.95 -11.75 -13.54
N ALA A 126 30.23 -10.86 -14.24
CA ALA A 126 30.38 -9.42 -14.09
C ALA A 126 29.94 -8.94 -12.69
N LEU A 127 28.75 -9.36 -12.25
CA LEU A 127 28.20 -9.03 -10.94
C LEU A 127 29.06 -9.59 -9.81
N LYS A 128 29.46 -10.86 -9.91
CA LYS A 128 30.39 -11.50 -8.97
C LYS A 128 31.65 -10.66 -8.78
N LYS A 129 32.32 -10.31 -9.88
CA LYS A 129 33.57 -9.53 -9.83
C LYS A 129 33.37 -8.14 -9.20
N GLU A 130 32.26 -7.49 -9.49
CA GLU A 130 31.90 -6.21 -8.89
C GLU A 130 31.76 -6.32 -7.37
N TYR A 131 31.00 -7.31 -6.89
CA TYR A 131 30.71 -7.48 -5.47
C TYR A 131 31.94 -7.97 -4.69
N GLU A 132 32.74 -8.88 -5.25
CA GLU A 132 34.02 -9.29 -4.69
C GLU A 132 34.97 -8.10 -4.51
N ALA A 133 35.07 -7.22 -5.52
CA ALA A 133 35.91 -6.04 -5.44
C ALA A 133 35.49 -5.09 -4.29
N ARG A 134 34.18 -4.94 -4.05
CA ARG A 134 33.64 -4.15 -2.94
C ARG A 134 33.94 -4.79 -1.58
N LEU A 135 33.73 -6.10 -1.44
CA LEU A 135 34.00 -6.83 -0.20
C LEU A 135 35.47 -6.84 0.19
N ILE A 136 36.36 -7.06 -0.78
CA ILE A 136 37.81 -7.04 -0.55
C ILE A 136 38.26 -5.66 -0.06
N ALA A 137 37.68 -4.58 -0.59
CA ALA A 137 37.98 -3.22 -0.13
C ALA A 137 37.56 -2.96 1.32
N SER A 138 36.49 -3.62 1.78
CA SER A 138 35.94 -3.48 3.14
C SER A 138 36.54 -4.44 4.18
N ASN A 139 37.43 -5.36 3.78
CA ASN A 139 38.12 -6.33 4.67
C ASN A 139 37.18 -7.19 5.54
N ILE A 140 36.12 -7.72 4.92
CA ILE A 140 35.10 -8.55 5.57
C ILE A 140 35.42 -10.03 5.39
N GLY A 141 35.06 -10.86 6.38
CA GLY A 141 35.20 -12.31 6.32
C GLY A 141 34.25 -13.00 5.32
N PRO A 142 34.39 -14.31 5.10
CA PRO A 142 33.54 -15.04 4.17
C PRO A 142 32.07 -15.05 4.63
N SER A 143 31.17 -15.10 3.66
CA SER A 143 29.73 -15.34 3.83
C SER A 143 29.41 -16.82 3.61
N TYR A 144 28.25 -17.28 4.09
CA TYR A 144 27.94 -18.71 4.14
C TYR A 144 26.57 -19.02 3.55
N VAL A 145 26.50 -20.10 2.76
CA VAL A 145 25.25 -20.71 2.31
C VAL A 145 25.12 -22.07 3.00
N VAL A 146 24.14 -22.21 3.89
CA VAL A 146 23.92 -23.44 4.66
C VAL A 146 22.83 -24.28 4.02
N VAL A 147 23.15 -25.52 3.66
CA VAL A 147 22.24 -26.48 3.04
C VAL A 147 21.77 -27.50 4.08
N GLY A 148 20.49 -27.45 4.41
CA GLY A 148 19.79 -28.43 5.25
C GLY A 148 18.92 -29.37 4.41
N TYR A 149 18.56 -30.52 4.98
CA TYR A 149 17.73 -31.50 4.29
C TYR A 149 16.96 -32.41 5.26
N ASP A 150 15.83 -32.97 4.80
CA ASP A 150 14.99 -33.91 5.56
C ASP A 150 15.41 -35.38 5.36
N THR A 151 14.60 -36.33 5.83
CA THR A 151 14.91 -37.77 5.79
C THR A 151 14.57 -38.47 4.48
N ARG A 152 14.09 -37.77 3.44
CA ARG A 152 13.73 -38.44 2.16
C ARG A 152 14.97 -39.05 1.51
N LYS A 153 14.77 -40.14 0.77
CA LYS A 153 15.85 -40.88 0.09
C LYS A 153 16.69 -39.99 -0.83
N SER A 154 16.07 -39.07 -1.56
CA SER A 154 16.73 -38.16 -2.52
C SER A 154 17.34 -36.92 -1.88
N SER A 155 17.07 -36.66 -0.60
CA SER A 155 17.43 -35.39 0.06
C SER A 155 18.93 -35.15 0.14
N PHE A 156 19.72 -36.17 0.48
CA PHE A 156 21.18 -36.03 0.54
C PHE A 156 21.81 -35.80 -0.85
N ASP A 157 21.31 -36.49 -1.88
CA ASP A 157 21.79 -36.29 -3.25
C ASP A 157 21.45 -34.88 -3.77
N LEU A 158 20.24 -34.39 -3.50
CA LEU A 158 19.82 -33.03 -3.81
C LEU A 158 20.63 -31.97 -3.05
N ALA A 159 20.98 -32.21 -1.78
CA ALA A 159 21.88 -31.33 -1.04
C ALA A 159 23.28 -31.25 -1.69
N ASN A 160 23.80 -32.37 -2.21
CA ASN A 160 25.05 -32.39 -2.97
C ASN A 160 24.94 -31.62 -4.31
N TYR A 161 23.78 -31.65 -4.98
CA TYR A 161 23.53 -30.81 -6.16
C TYR A 161 23.50 -29.31 -5.82
N ALA A 162 22.95 -28.93 -4.66
CA ALA A 162 23.00 -27.56 -4.17
C ALA A 162 24.45 -27.12 -3.90
N GLN A 163 25.23 -27.97 -3.23
CA GLN A 163 26.67 -27.74 -3.03
C GLN A 163 27.40 -27.54 -4.35
N ALA A 164 27.16 -28.41 -5.35
CA ALA A 164 27.77 -28.29 -6.66
C ALA A 164 27.41 -26.96 -7.37
N GLY A 165 26.20 -26.43 -7.15
CA GLY A 165 25.78 -25.12 -7.66
C GLY A 165 26.53 -23.95 -7.02
N ILE A 166 26.74 -24.00 -5.70
CA ILE A 166 27.53 -22.97 -4.99
C ILE A 166 29.01 -23.06 -5.39
N GLU A 167 29.55 -24.27 -5.54
CA GLU A 167 30.91 -24.49 -6.03
C GLU A 167 31.09 -24.00 -7.47
N PHE A 168 30.06 -24.14 -8.32
CA PHE A 168 30.05 -23.60 -9.69
C PHE A 168 30.13 -22.06 -9.72
N PHE A 169 29.58 -21.38 -8.72
CA PHE A 169 29.71 -19.92 -8.59
C PHE A 169 31.17 -19.48 -8.34
N ASP A 170 32.03 -20.38 -7.81
CA ASP A 170 33.50 -20.25 -7.75
C ASP A 170 34.02 -19.00 -7.01
N SER A 171 33.39 -18.60 -5.89
CA SER A 171 33.83 -17.43 -5.10
C SER A 171 34.51 -17.86 -3.79
N GLU A 172 35.70 -17.35 -3.52
CA GLU A 172 36.41 -17.58 -2.24
C GLU A 172 35.74 -16.86 -1.06
N LEU A 173 34.83 -15.91 -1.33
CA LEU A 173 34.11 -15.13 -0.32
C LEU A 173 32.76 -15.73 0.08
N VAL A 174 32.32 -16.80 -0.59
CA VAL A 174 31.07 -17.51 -0.27
C VAL A 174 31.39 -18.99 -0.07
N SER A 175 31.17 -19.49 1.14
CA SER A 175 31.39 -20.90 1.49
C SER A 175 30.08 -21.66 1.60
N CYS A 176 30.06 -22.91 1.12
CA CYS A 176 28.92 -23.81 1.27
C CYS A 176 29.10 -24.69 2.52
N ILE A 177 28.04 -24.84 3.33
CA ILE A 177 28.00 -25.77 4.46
C ILE A 177 26.82 -26.71 4.27
N VAL A 178 27.08 -27.95 3.91
CA VAL A 178 26.04 -29.00 3.90
C VAL A 178 26.01 -29.65 5.29
N LEU A 179 24.84 -29.67 5.93
CA LEU A 179 24.71 -30.24 7.27
C LEU A 179 24.96 -31.76 7.26
N ALA A 180 25.72 -32.26 8.23
CA ALA A 180 26.15 -33.66 8.24
C ALA A 180 25.03 -34.66 8.57
N ARG A 181 23.86 -34.19 9.02
CA ARG A 181 22.67 -35.01 9.29
C ARG A 181 21.39 -34.27 8.92
N PRO A 182 20.26 -34.98 8.74
CA PRO A 182 18.96 -34.36 8.53
C PRO A 182 18.58 -33.41 9.66
N VAL A 183 17.97 -32.29 9.31
CA VAL A 183 17.45 -31.28 10.24
C VAL A 183 16.00 -30.96 9.93
N THR A 184 15.24 -30.54 10.94
CA THR A 184 13.90 -29.99 10.70
C THR A 184 14.03 -28.64 9.98
N THR A 185 13.02 -28.27 9.19
CA THR A 185 12.98 -26.95 8.53
C THR A 185 13.14 -25.78 9.53
N PRO A 186 12.52 -25.81 10.72
CA PRO A 186 12.65 -24.74 11.70
C PRO A 186 14.06 -24.66 12.31
N LEU A 187 14.71 -25.79 12.60
CA LEU A 187 16.09 -25.78 13.12
C LEU A 187 17.08 -25.22 12.08
N HIS A 188 16.89 -25.55 10.80
CA HIS A 188 17.66 -24.91 9.73
C HIS A 188 17.46 -23.39 9.74
N GLN A 189 16.22 -22.93 9.84
CA GLN A 189 15.89 -21.51 9.90
C GLN A 189 16.41 -20.77 11.15
N VAL A 190 16.47 -21.44 12.31
CA VAL A 190 17.09 -20.93 13.55
C VAL A 190 18.58 -20.72 13.33
N LEU A 191 19.25 -21.70 12.72
CA LEU A 191 20.67 -21.64 12.40
C LEU A 191 20.98 -20.42 11.49
N LEU A 192 20.19 -20.20 10.45
CA LEU A 192 20.36 -19.06 9.53
C LEU A 192 20.20 -17.68 10.19
N ARG A 193 19.44 -17.60 11.27
CA ARG A 193 19.17 -16.35 12.03
C ARG A 193 20.05 -16.19 13.27
N SER A 194 20.92 -17.17 13.53
CA SER A 194 21.84 -17.12 14.66
C SER A 194 23.07 -16.28 14.35
N GLU A 195 23.73 -15.77 15.39
CA GLU A 195 25.03 -15.08 15.29
C GLU A 195 26.21 -16.09 15.33
N LEU A 196 26.00 -17.32 14.86
CA LEU A 196 27.01 -18.38 14.93
C LEU A 196 28.24 -18.06 14.06
N ASP A 197 29.44 -18.20 14.62
CA ASP A 197 30.68 -18.13 13.86
C ASP A 197 30.95 -19.48 13.19
N TYR A 198 30.42 -19.65 11.98
CA TYR A 198 30.56 -20.87 11.17
C TYR A 198 32.03 -21.26 10.86
N ALA A 199 33.00 -20.36 11.06
CA ALA A 199 34.41 -20.72 10.91
C ALA A 199 34.97 -21.50 12.10
N LYS A 200 34.34 -21.40 13.28
CA LYS A 200 34.84 -21.96 14.54
C LYS A 200 33.91 -22.98 15.17
N ASP A 201 32.61 -22.74 15.06
CA ASP A 201 31.60 -23.49 15.78
C ASP A 201 30.88 -24.47 14.84
N ASP A 202 30.57 -25.65 15.38
CA ASP A 202 29.81 -26.67 14.66
C ASP A 202 28.30 -26.36 14.72
N PRO A 203 27.62 -26.19 13.56
CA PRO A 203 26.19 -25.91 13.50
C PRO A 203 25.30 -26.92 14.21
N LEU A 204 25.64 -28.21 14.13
CA LEU A 204 24.83 -29.26 14.74
C LEU A 204 24.92 -29.21 16.27
N THR A 205 26.11 -28.98 16.81
CA THR A 205 26.33 -28.80 18.25
C THR A 205 25.59 -27.56 18.77
N PHE A 206 25.51 -26.48 18.00
CA PHE A 206 24.70 -25.31 18.34
C PHE A 206 23.21 -25.69 18.45
N LEU A 207 22.67 -26.40 17.45
CA LEU A 207 21.27 -26.83 17.44
C LEU A 207 20.94 -27.77 18.60
N GLU A 208 21.83 -28.70 18.95
CA GLU A 208 21.63 -29.58 20.11
C GLU A 208 21.51 -28.80 21.42
N LYS A 209 22.38 -27.79 21.62
CA LYS A 209 22.32 -26.89 22.78
C LYS A 209 21.05 -26.05 22.78
N TYR A 210 20.64 -25.55 21.63
CA TYR A 210 19.40 -24.79 21.47
C TYR A 210 18.19 -25.62 21.92
N CYS A 211 18.06 -26.86 21.41
CA CYS A 211 16.99 -27.77 21.79
C CYS A 211 17.00 -28.07 23.30
N ALA A 212 18.18 -28.33 23.87
CA ALA A 212 18.33 -28.60 25.29
C ALA A 212 17.95 -27.40 26.18
N ASN A 213 18.28 -26.18 25.76
CA ASN A 213 17.94 -24.96 26.47
C ASN A 213 16.43 -24.70 26.48
N LEU A 214 15.74 -24.93 25.36
CA LEU A 214 14.28 -24.85 25.33
C LEU A 214 13.64 -25.89 26.23
N SER A 215 14.13 -27.13 26.19
CA SER A 215 13.66 -28.23 27.05
C SER A 215 13.75 -27.91 28.54
N GLN A 216 14.81 -27.19 28.97
CA GLN A 216 14.99 -26.80 30.37
C GLN A 216 13.89 -25.89 30.88
N LEU A 217 13.22 -25.11 30.03
CA LEU A 217 12.12 -24.23 30.44
C LEU A 217 10.92 -25.02 31.03
N LEU A 218 10.77 -26.30 30.68
CA LEU A 218 9.75 -27.20 31.25
C LEU A 218 10.13 -27.86 32.59
N THR A 219 11.41 -27.82 33.00
CA THR A 219 11.90 -28.59 34.16
C THR A 219 11.40 -28.08 35.52
N ASN A 220 10.83 -26.87 35.56
CA ASN A 220 10.32 -26.28 36.80
C ASN A 220 8.92 -26.78 37.20
N PHE A 221 8.28 -27.64 36.40
CA PHE A 221 6.89 -28.06 36.59
C PHE A 221 6.77 -29.53 36.97
N SER A 222 6.04 -29.78 38.06
CA SER A 222 5.68 -31.12 38.55
C SER A 222 4.25 -31.46 38.11
N GLY A 223 4.09 -32.46 37.25
CA GLY A 223 2.79 -32.90 36.73
C GLY A 223 2.83 -34.33 36.19
N ASN A 224 1.70 -35.04 36.27
CA ASN A 224 1.55 -36.47 35.92
C ASN A 224 0.92 -36.72 34.53
N LEU A 225 0.80 -35.68 33.69
CA LEU A 225 0.14 -35.81 32.39
C LEU A 225 1.18 -36.21 31.34
N ARG A 226 0.89 -37.30 30.62
CA ARG A 226 1.73 -37.83 29.54
C ARG A 226 1.18 -37.41 28.18
N THR A 227 2.07 -37.06 27.25
CA THR A 227 1.75 -36.70 25.86
C THR A 227 2.41 -37.70 24.92
N ILE A 228 1.61 -38.29 24.02
CA ILE A 228 2.14 -39.10 22.92
C ILE A 228 2.54 -38.14 21.80
N VAL A 229 3.76 -38.28 21.28
CA VAL A 229 4.30 -37.46 20.19
C VAL A 229 4.52 -38.33 18.95
N ASP A 230 3.71 -38.09 17.94
CA ASP A 230 3.81 -38.72 16.62
C ASP A 230 4.77 -37.94 15.73
N CYS A 231 5.90 -38.59 15.42
CA CYS A 231 7.01 -38.00 14.67
C CYS A 231 6.88 -38.19 13.15
N ALA A 232 5.74 -38.69 12.66
CA ALA A 232 5.42 -38.89 11.25
C ALA A 232 6.41 -39.74 10.44
N ASN A 233 7.25 -40.54 11.12
CA ASN A 233 8.42 -41.22 10.56
C ASN A 233 9.38 -40.26 9.82
N GLY A 234 9.40 -38.99 10.23
CA GLY A 234 10.17 -37.93 9.60
C GLY A 234 11.41 -37.55 10.38
N VAL A 235 12.02 -36.43 9.98
CA VAL A 235 13.17 -35.84 10.69
C VAL A 235 12.88 -35.47 12.15
N PRO A 236 11.64 -35.17 12.59
CA PRO A 236 11.35 -35.02 14.02
C PRO A 236 11.80 -36.21 14.88
N SER A 237 11.74 -37.43 14.37
CA SER A 237 12.16 -38.65 15.09
C SER A 237 13.62 -38.57 15.56
N LEU A 238 14.49 -37.93 14.78
CA LEU A 238 15.91 -37.73 15.11
C LEU A 238 16.13 -36.70 16.22
N TRP A 239 15.29 -35.68 16.24
CA TRP A 239 15.45 -34.51 17.11
C TRP A 239 14.64 -34.59 18.40
N ALA A 240 13.59 -35.42 18.43
CA ALA A 240 12.73 -35.65 19.59
C ALA A 240 13.52 -35.92 20.88
N LYS A 241 14.55 -36.77 20.82
CA LYS A 241 15.43 -37.06 21.97
C LYS A 241 16.14 -35.81 22.53
N TYR A 242 16.52 -34.86 21.68
CA TYR A 242 17.20 -33.65 22.12
C TYR A 242 16.24 -32.63 22.73
N PHE A 243 15.03 -32.53 22.18
CA PHE A 243 13.98 -31.66 22.72
C PHE A 243 13.37 -32.20 24.02
N LEU A 244 13.19 -33.51 24.13
CA LEU A 244 12.29 -34.10 25.12
C LEU A 244 12.93 -35.22 25.95
N GLY A 245 14.17 -35.64 25.63
CA GLY A 245 14.84 -36.75 26.33
C GLY A 245 15.16 -36.50 27.81
N GLN A 246 15.02 -35.26 28.28
CA GLN A 246 15.08 -34.95 29.72
C GLN A 246 13.74 -35.14 30.44
N HIS A 247 12.67 -35.37 29.69
CA HIS A 247 11.28 -35.51 30.11
C HIS A 247 10.69 -36.83 29.60
N ASP A 248 11.48 -37.90 29.55
CA ASP A 248 11.07 -39.26 29.13
C ASP A 248 9.90 -39.82 29.97
N ASP A 249 9.67 -39.25 31.16
CA ASP A 249 8.53 -39.55 32.02
C ASP A 249 7.22 -38.87 31.55
N LYS A 250 7.31 -37.80 30.77
CA LYS A 250 6.18 -36.99 30.28
C LYS A 250 5.85 -37.22 28.81
N PHE A 251 6.81 -37.59 27.98
CA PHE A 251 6.61 -37.77 26.54
C PHE A 251 6.84 -39.21 26.10
N SER A 252 6.05 -39.68 25.14
CA SER A 252 6.29 -40.96 24.47
C SER A 252 6.20 -40.83 22.98
N PHE A 253 7.21 -41.33 22.29
CA PHE A 253 7.32 -41.21 20.85
C PHE A 253 6.71 -42.42 20.14
N VAL A 254 6.13 -42.14 18.98
CA VAL A 254 5.53 -43.11 18.06
C VAL A 254 5.81 -42.66 16.64
N ASN A 255 5.74 -43.61 15.70
CA ASN A 255 6.08 -43.38 14.29
C ASN A 255 7.47 -42.74 14.14
N GLU A 256 8.49 -43.42 14.68
CA GLU A 256 9.88 -42.95 14.73
C GLU A 256 10.77 -43.57 13.63
N ASP A 257 10.20 -44.33 12.69
CA ASP A 257 10.95 -45.11 11.71
C ASP A 257 11.39 -44.26 10.51
N TYR A 258 12.28 -43.32 10.77
CA TYR A 258 12.79 -42.38 9.77
C TYR A 258 13.76 -43.00 8.75
N GLU A 259 14.22 -44.24 8.99
CA GLU A 259 15.08 -44.98 8.05
C GLU A 259 14.25 -45.60 6.91
N ASP A 260 13.00 -45.98 7.19
CA ASP A 260 12.05 -46.43 6.17
C ASP A 260 11.33 -45.26 5.51
N PHE A 261 11.92 -44.76 4.43
CA PHE A 261 11.39 -43.64 3.65
C PHE A 261 9.92 -43.81 3.23
N GLN A 262 9.41 -45.03 3.05
CA GLN A 262 8.04 -45.26 2.59
C GLN A 262 7.00 -44.95 3.66
N LYS A 263 7.41 -44.96 4.94
CA LYS A 263 6.53 -44.68 6.08
C LYS A 263 6.37 -43.19 6.38
N LEU A 264 7.18 -42.33 5.75
CA LEU A 264 7.11 -40.88 5.91
C LEU A 264 5.70 -40.38 5.58
N ASN A 265 5.03 -39.75 6.56
CA ASN A 265 3.65 -39.25 6.48
C ASN A 265 2.60 -40.32 6.08
N SER A 266 2.90 -41.62 6.21
CA SER A 266 1.98 -42.70 5.85
C SER A 266 1.04 -43.01 7.00
N ASN A 267 -0.24 -42.64 6.89
CA ASN A 267 -1.27 -42.81 7.94
C ASN A 267 -0.92 -42.17 9.29
N CYS A 268 -0.02 -41.20 9.30
CA CYS A 268 0.45 -40.50 10.50
C CYS A 268 0.83 -39.06 10.17
N GLY A 269 1.05 -38.25 11.21
CA GLY A 269 1.47 -36.86 11.11
C GLY A 269 0.34 -35.84 11.06
N ALA A 270 0.72 -34.56 11.20
CA ALA A 270 -0.21 -33.44 11.34
C ALA A 270 -1.23 -33.34 10.19
N ASP A 271 -0.80 -33.50 8.94
CA ASP A 271 -1.65 -33.39 7.75
C ASP A 271 -2.70 -34.52 7.69
N PHE A 272 -2.29 -35.75 8.03
CA PHE A 272 -3.20 -36.90 8.10
C PHE A 272 -4.31 -36.69 9.13
N ILE A 273 -3.98 -36.22 10.33
CA ILE A 273 -4.97 -35.98 11.38
C ILE A 273 -5.92 -34.85 10.99
N LYS A 274 -5.38 -33.75 10.47
CA LYS A 274 -6.19 -32.60 10.06
C LYS A 274 -7.17 -32.94 8.92
N THR A 275 -6.75 -33.79 7.97
CA THR A 275 -7.56 -34.14 6.80
C THR A 275 -8.54 -35.28 7.06
N THR A 276 -8.16 -36.28 7.86
CA THR A 276 -8.98 -37.48 8.09
C THR A 276 -9.81 -37.42 9.36
N GLY A 277 -9.43 -36.59 10.33
CA GLY A 277 -10.07 -36.56 11.66
C GLY A 277 -9.91 -37.87 12.43
N LYS A 278 -8.87 -38.67 12.13
CA LYS A 278 -8.60 -39.97 12.77
C LYS A 278 -7.28 -39.94 13.52
N ALA A 279 -7.16 -40.83 14.51
CA ALA A 279 -5.92 -41.05 15.23
C ALA A 279 -4.84 -41.61 14.28
N PRO A 280 -3.56 -41.23 14.45
CA PRO A 280 -2.47 -41.73 13.63
C PRO A 280 -2.22 -43.22 13.89
N GLU A 281 -1.63 -43.90 12.92
CA GLU A 281 -1.22 -45.30 13.06
C GLU A 281 -0.32 -45.47 14.29
N ASN A 282 -0.47 -46.58 15.00
CA ASN A 282 0.18 -46.86 16.30
C ASN A 282 -0.27 -45.97 17.47
N CYS A 283 -1.33 -45.19 17.32
CA CYS A 283 -1.94 -44.36 18.37
C CYS A 283 -3.44 -44.61 18.56
N GLU A 284 -3.90 -45.84 18.27
CA GLU A 284 -5.27 -46.28 18.56
C GLU A 284 -5.47 -46.39 20.08
N SER A 285 -5.57 -45.25 20.75
CA SER A 285 -5.73 -45.19 22.20
C SER A 285 -7.06 -45.80 22.62
N THR A 286 -7.00 -46.65 23.65
CA THR A 286 -8.16 -47.22 24.36
C THR A 286 -8.50 -46.48 25.65
N GLU A 287 -7.73 -45.45 26.02
CA GLU A 287 -7.85 -44.73 27.29
C GLU A 287 -8.43 -43.31 27.11
N ASP A 288 -9.47 -42.99 27.87
CA ASP A 288 -10.12 -41.68 27.85
C ASP A 288 -9.17 -40.60 28.41
N LYS A 289 -9.04 -39.46 27.73
CA LYS A 289 -8.24 -38.26 28.08
C LYS A 289 -6.74 -38.29 27.74
N GLU A 290 -6.27 -39.26 26.97
CA GLU A 290 -4.90 -39.24 26.45
C GLU A 290 -4.76 -38.22 25.30
N ARG A 291 -3.67 -37.44 25.30
CA ARG A 291 -3.41 -36.40 24.30
C ARG A 291 -2.28 -36.81 23.37
N ILE A 292 -2.50 -36.62 22.08
CA ILE A 292 -1.56 -36.96 21.02
C ILE A 292 -1.18 -35.67 20.30
N ALA A 293 0.11 -35.42 20.19
CA ALA A 293 0.71 -34.32 19.46
C ALA A 293 1.39 -34.88 18.21
N SER A 294 0.95 -34.46 17.03
CA SER A 294 1.49 -34.94 15.76
C SER A 294 2.23 -33.83 15.03
N LEU A 295 3.46 -34.13 14.68
CA LEU A 295 4.31 -33.30 13.82
C LEU A 295 4.14 -33.73 12.37
N ASP A 296 4.58 -32.91 11.42
CA ASP A 296 4.72 -33.32 10.02
C ASP A 296 6.15 -33.73 9.67
N GLY A 297 6.35 -34.25 8.45
CA GLY A 297 7.61 -34.86 8.03
C GLY A 297 8.87 -33.99 8.19
N ASP A 298 8.76 -32.66 8.11
CA ASP A 298 9.87 -31.70 8.32
C ASP A 298 9.78 -30.90 9.63
N GLY A 299 8.76 -31.15 10.46
CA GLY A 299 8.60 -30.59 11.81
C GLY A 299 8.17 -29.13 11.87
N ASP A 300 7.57 -28.58 10.80
CA ASP A 300 7.11 -27.19 10.74
C ASP A 300 5.65 -27.00 11.20
N ARG A 301 4.90 -28.11 11.34
CA ARG A 301 3.51 -28.13 11.82
C ARG A 301 3.35 -28.92 13.10
N LEU A 302 2.37 -28.50 13.90
CA LEU A 302 1.90 -29.25 15.06
C LEU A 302 0.37 -29.30 15.09
N ILE A 303 -0.18 -30.48 15.28
CA ILE A 303 -1.61 -30.68 15.54
C ILE A 303 -1.75 -31.53 16.80
N TYR A 304 -2.62 -31.10 17.71
CA TYR A 304 -3.00 -31.92 18.86
C TYR A 304 -4.29 -32.67 18.58
N SER A 305 -4.49 -33.77 19.29
CA SER A 305 -5.74 -34.48 19.35
C SER A 305 -5.94 -35.13 20.72
N VAL A 306 -7.20 -35.36 21.07
CA VAL A 306 -7.58 -35.95 22.36
C VAL A 306 -8.74 -36.93 22.17
N HIS A 307 -8.63 -38.09 22.80
CA HIS A 307 -9.78 -38.99 22.98
C HIS A 307 -10.57 -38.53 24.19
N TYR A 308 -11.83 -38.15 23.98
CA TYR A 308 -12.69 -37.64 25.05
C TYR A 308 -14.13 -38.14 24.90
N ASN A 309 -14.69 -38.76 25.94
CA ASN A 309 -16.04 -39.33 25.96
C ASN A 309 -16.32 -40.29 24.79
N GLY A 310 -15.31 -41.06 24.38
CA GLY A 310 -15.40 -41.97 23.23
C GLY A 310 -15.38 -41.29 21.86
N SER A 311 -15.11 -39.98 21.78
CA SER A 311 -14.95 -39.21 20.54
C SER A 311 -13.50 -38.74 20.37
N PHE A 312 -12.97 -38.83 19.15
CA PHE A 312 -11.66 -38.28 18.79
C PHE A 312 -11.84 -36.82 18.39
N ARG A 313 -11.19 -35.89 19.10
CA ARG A 313 -11.24 -34.46 18.81
C ARG A 313 -9.88 -33.95 18.35
N VAL A 314 -9.88 -33.17 17.28
CA VAL A 314 -8.68 -32.50 16.75
C VAL A 314 -8.60 -31.09 17.33
N LEU A 315 -7.43 -30.76 17.87
CA LEU A 315 -7.06 -29.45 18.40
C LEU A 315 -5.97 -28.87 17.48
N ASP A 316 -6.42 -28.15 16.46
CA ASP A 316 -5.56 -27.69 15.37
C ASP A 316 -4.80 -26.38 15.68
N GLY A 317 -4.24 -25.74 14.64
CA GLY A 317 -3.51 -24.48 14.79
C GLY A 317 -4.36 -23.33 15.35
N ASP A 318 -5.67 -23.31 15.10
CA ASP A 318 -6.56 -22.29 15.64
C ASP A 318 -6.69 -22.43 17.17
N TYR A 319 -6.75 -23.66 17.68
CA TYR A 319 -6.72 -23.94 19.12
C TYR A 319 -5.42 -23.51 19.80
N GLN A 320 -4.27 -23.69 19.13
CA GLN A 320 -2.98 -23.20 19.64
C GLN A 320 -2.98 -21.68 19.73
N ALA A 321 -3.47 -21.01 18.70
CA ALA A 321 -3.50 -19.56 18.63
C ALA A 321 -4.38 -18.93 19.72
N VAL A 322 -5.58 -19.47 20.00
CA VAL A 322 -6.41 -18.98 21.11
C VAL A 322 -5.77 -19.30 22.47
N LEU A 323 -5.15 -20.48 22.63
CA LEU A 323 -4.47 -20.84 23.88
C LEU A 323 -3.35 -19.85 24.20
N PHE A 324 -2.54 -19.50 23.18
CA PHE A 324 -1.44 -18.54 23.33
C PHE A 324 -1.97 -17.14 23.62
N ALA A 325 -3.00 -16.70 22.89
CA ALA A 325 -3.64 -15.41 23.12
C ALA A 325 -4.21 -15.31 24.55
N ASP A 326 -4.91 -16.35 25.00
CA ASP A 326 -5.51 -16.41 26.34
C ASP A 326 -4.45 -16.33 27.44
N PHE A 327 -3.37 -17.09 27.30
CA PHE A 327 -2.25 -17.08 28.24
C PHE A 327 -1.57 -15.71 28.30
N ILE A 328 -1.24 -15.13 27.14
CA ILE A 328 -0.60 -13.82 27.05
C ILE A 328 -1.50 -12.74 27.64
N CYS A 329 -2.78 -12.69 27.26
CA CYS A 329 -3.73 -11.70 27.77
C CYS A 329 -3.94 -11.81 29.29
N LYS A 330 -4.09 -13.02 29.85
CA LYS A 330 -4.25 -13.22 31.29
C LYS A 330 -3.05 -12.72 32.10
N HIS A 331 -1.84 -13.05 31.66
CA HIS A 331 -0.62 -12.62 32.34
C HIS A 331 -0.28 -11.15 32.08
N TYR A 332 -0.76 -10.57 30.98
CA TYR A 332 -0.58 -9.15 30.68
C TYR A 332 -1.57 -8.23 31.42
N GLN A 333 -2.86 -8.61 31.48
CA GLN A 333 -3.90 -7.78 32.10
C GLN A 333 -3.60 -7.47 33.57
N HIS A 334 -3.02 -8.43 34.31
CA HIS A 334 -2.69 -8.24 35.73
C HIS A 334 -1.73 -7.07 36.01
N TRP A 335 -0.87 -6.70 35.05
CA TRP A 335 0.06 -5.57 35.22
C TRP A 335 -0.27 -4.36 34.34
N ALA A 336 -1.01 -4.54 33.23
CA ALA A 336 -1.36 -3.45 32.31
C ALA A 336 -2.18 -2.31 32.96
N GLU A 337 -2.88 -2.62 34.04
CA GLU A 337 -3.59 -1.63 34.89
C GLU A 337 -2.63 -0.65 35.60
N THR A 338 -1.37 -1.04 35.78
CA THR A 338 -0.34 -0.23 36.45
C THR A 338 0.48 0.64 35.50
N VAL A 339 0.26 0.51 34.18
CA VAL A 339 1.08 1.12 33.13
C VAL A 339 0.30 2.17 32.35
N PRO A 340 0.85 3.38 32.13
CA PRO A 340 0.26 4.39 31.27
C PRO A 340 0.00 3.86 29.85
N ALA A 341 -1.10 4.27 29.22
CA ALA A 341 -1.55 3.73 27.94
C ALA A 341 -0.50 3.80 26.80
N HIS A 342 0.40 4.79 26.82
CA HIS A 342 1.44 4.97 25.80
C HIS A 342 2.67 4.04 25.99
N GLU A 343 2.81 3.40 27.15
CA GLU A 343 3.88 2.43 27.44
C GLU A 343 3.42 0.96 27.33
N ARG A 344 2.17 0.74 26.93
CA ARG A 344 1.60 -0.61 26.77
C ARG A 344 2.20 -1.30 25.54
N LEU A 345 2.30 -2.63 25.62
CA LEU A 345 2.75 -3.46 24.52
C LEU A 345 1.57 -3.68 23.56
N SER A 346 1.87 -3.77 22.27
CA SER A 346 0.89 -4.08 21.23
C SER A 346 0.76 -5.59 21.03
N PHE A 347 -0.47 -6.10 21.01
CA PHE A 347 -0.78 -7.53 20.81
C PHE A 347 -1.70 -7.71 19.61
N GLY A 348 -1.43 -8.73 18.81
CA GLY A 348 -2.36 -9.15 17.78
C GLY A 348 -2.22 -10.60 17.38
N ILE A 349 -3.24 -11.06 16.69
CA ILE A 349 -3.35 -12.41 16.15
C ILE A 349 -3.69 -12.33 14.67
N ALA A 350 -2.90 -13.00 13.83
CA ALA A 350 -3.14 -13.17 12.41
C ALA A 350 -3.52 -14.61 12.09
N THR A 351 -4.64 -14.80 11.41
CA THR A 351 -5.06 -16.09 10.90
C THR A 351 -5.43 -16.00 9.42
N THR A 352 -5.72 -17.14 8.80
CA THR A 352 -6.23 -17.18 7.43
C THR A 352 -7.75 -17.07 7.39
N ARG A 353 -8.29 -16.84 6.20
CA ARG A 353 -9.75 -16.89 5.97
C ARG A 353 -10.35 -18.30 6.11
N TYR A 354 -9.55 -19.34 6.21
CA TYR A 354 -10.01 -20.70 6.47
C TYR A 354 -10.30 -20.98 7.95
N ALA A 355 -9.90 -20.08 8.86
CA ALA A 355 -10.12 -20.25 10.29
C ALA A 355 -11.61 -20.29 10.63
N ASN A 356 -12.04 -21.29 11.38
CA ASN A 356 -13.45 -21.58 11.62
C ASN A 356 -14.19 -20.39 12.27
N GLY A 357 -15.44 -20.11 11.92
CA GLY A 357 -16.20 -19.03 12.54
C GLY A 357 -16.35 -19.13 14.07
N ALA A 358 -16.26 -20.34 14.64
CA ALA A 358 -16.24 -20.53 16.11
C ALA A 358 -14.94 -20.03 16.76
N PHE A 359 -13.81 -20.09 16.04
CA PHE A 359 -12.55 -19.52 16.47
C PHE A 359 -12.63 -17.99 16.51
N ASP A 360 -13.23 -17.37 15.48
CA ASP A 360 -13.44 -15.91 15.46
C ASP A 360 -14.24 -15.44 16.69
N LYS A 361 -15.35 -16.15 16.99
CA LYS A 361 -16.18 -15.88 18.17
C LYS A 361 -15.42 -16.08 19.48
N ALA A 362 -14.49 -17.03 19.53
CA ALA A 362 -13.67 -17.27 20.72
C ALA A 362 -12.67 -16.11 20.98
N LEU A 363 -12.29 -15.36 19.95
CA LEU A 363 -11.40 -14.20 20.09
C LEU A 363 -12.11 -12.94 20.56
N GLU A 364 -13.43 -12.82 20.35
CA GLU A 364 -14.22 -11.65 20.77
C GLU A 364 -14.13 -11.38 22.28
N LYS A 365 -13.91 -12.42 23.10
CA LYS A 365 -13.75 -12.30 24.56
C LYS A 365 -12.55 -11.41 24.98
N PHE A 366 -11.59 -11.19 24.09
CA PHE A 366 -10.40 -10.39 24.37
C PHE A 366 -10.60 -8.89 24.10
N GLY A 367 -11.70 -8.50 23.43
CA GLY A 367 -12.05 -7.12 23.11
C GLY A 367 -10.90 -6.35 22.44
N ASP A 368 -10.77 -5.06 22.76
CA ASP A 368 -9.78 -4.15 22.17
C ASP A 368 -8.31 -4.46 22.56
N VAL A 369 -8.08 -5.40 23.48
CA VAL A 369 -6.73 -5.76 23.93
C VAL A 369 -5.98 -6.55 22.84
N LEU A 370 -6.69 -7.36 22.06
CA LEU A 370 -6.12 -8.24 21.04
C LEU A 370 -6.58 -7.81 19.65
N LYS A 371 -5.66 -7.32 18.82
CA LYS A 371 -5.99 -6.97 17.43
C LYS A 371 -6.06 -8.23 16.55
N VAL A 372 -7.26 -8.58 16.09
CA VAL A 372 -7.48 -9.72 15.18
C VAL A 372 -7.33 -9.28 13.72
N MET A 373 -6.53 -10.01 12.96
CA MET A 373 -6.27 -9.75 11.54
C MET A 373 -6.41 -11.05 10.73
N LYS A 374 -6.91 -10.92 9.50
CA LYS A 374 -7.08 -12.06 8.59
C LYS A 374 -6.34 -11.82 7.29
N GLY A 375 -5.48 -12.76 6.92
CA GLY A 375 -4.69 -12.71 5.69
C GLY A 375 -5.05 -13.81 4.69
N GLU A 376 -4.40 -13.75 3.54
CA GLU A 376 -4.37 -14.86 2.58
C GLU A 376 -3.61 -16.06 3.15
N THR A 377 -3.87 -17.25 2.61
CA THR A 377 -3.12 -18.46 2.99
C THR A 377 -1.63 -18.30 2.70
N GLY A 378 -0.83 -18.94 3.54
CA GLY A 378 0.61 -18.89 3.50
C GLY A 378 1.14 -18.14 4.71
N VAL A 379 2.03 -18.79 5.45
CA VAL A 379 2.64 -18.25 6.67
C VAL A 379 3.35 -16.92 6.40
N ALA A 380 3.96 -16.75 5.23
CA ALA A 380 4.55 -15.48 4.80
C ALA A 380 3.53 -14.31 4.82
N ASN A 381 2.30 -14.55 4.36
CA ASN A 381 1.26 -13.52 4.29
C ASN A 381 0.73 -13.16 5.68
N ILE A 382 0.41 -14.16 6.51
CA ILE A 382 -0.12 -13.90 7.86
C ILE A 382 0.95 -13.36 8.82
N SER A 383 2.20 -13.81 8.70
CA SER A 383 3.32 -13.33 9.51
C SER A 383 3.62 -11.84 9.26
N ALA A 384 3.47 -11.36 8.03
CA ALA A 384 3.64 -9.96 7.67
C ALA A 384 2.66 -9.01 8.37
N LEU A 385 1.43 -9.48 8.68
CA LEU A 385 0.39 -8.68 9.34
C LEU A 385 0.71 -8.36 10.80
N VAL A 386 1.42 -9.26 11.48
CA VAL A 386 1.75 -9.16 12.91
C VAL A 386 3.21 -8.77 13.18
N LYS A 387 4.06 -8.70 12.15
CA LYS A 387 5.51 -8.45 12.29
C LYS A 387 5.86 -7.14 13.03
N ASN A 388 5.02 -6.11 12.89
CA ASN A 388 5.26 -4.80 13.48
C ASN A 388 4.69 -4.64 14.91
N MET A 389 4.14 -5.72 15.49
CA MET A 389 3.61 -5.70 16.85
C MET A 389 4.67 -6.14 17.86
N ASP A 390 4.49 -5.75 19.12
CA ASP A 390 5.38 -6.19 20.20
C ASP A 390 5.23 -7.69 20.46
N ILE A 391 3.99 -8.19 20.42
CA ILE A 391 3.69 -9.62 20.43
C ILE A 391 2.67 -9.95 19.35
N GLY A 392 3.08 -10.76 18.39
CA GLY A 392 2.31 -11.08 17.19
C GLY A 392 2.11 -12.57 17.00
N ILE A 393 0.93 -13.09 17.29
CA ILE A 393 0.60 -14.52 17.13
C ILE A 393 0.16 -14.77 15.68
N PHE A 394 0.70 -15.78 15.00
CA PHE A 394 0.23 -16.15 13.67
C PHE A 394 0.15 -17.65 13.50
N PHE A 395 -1.02 -18.17 13.10
CA PHE A 395 -1.25 -19.59 12.90
C PHE A 395 -2.19 -19.83 11.71
N GLU A 396 -1.94 -20.91 10.99
CA GLU A 396 -2.90 -21.52 10.07
C GLU A 396 -3.57 -22.73 10.74
N SER A 397 -4.81 -23.05 10.36
CA SER A 397 -5.55 -24.22 10.88
C SER A 397 -4.88 -25.57 10.57
N ASN A 398 -3.85 -25.61 9.73
CA ASN A 398 -3.04 -26.81 9.45
C ASN A 398 -1.94 -27.06 10.51
N GLY A 399 -1.81 -26.17 11.51
CA GLY A 399 -0.84 -26.30 12.59
C GLY A 399 0.49 -25.58 12.34
N HIS A 400 0.68 -24.92 11.21
CA HIS A 400 1.85 -24.08 10.94
C HIS A 400 1.64 -22.70 11.57
N GLY A 401 2.50 -22.29 12.49
CA GLY A 401 2.42 -20.98 13.13
C GLY A 401 3.49 -20.76 14.19
N SER A 402 3.64 -19.51 14.62
CA SER A 402 4.59 -19.09 15.66
C SER A 402 4.16 -17.74 16.27
N VAL A 403 5.02 -17.16 17.10
CA VAL A 403 4.80 -15.86 17.75
C VAL A 403 5.99 -14.93 17.47
N PHE A 404 5.74 -13.72 16.97
CA PHE A 404 6.74 -12.65 16.98
C PHE A 404 6.81 -12.00 18.35
N VAL A 405 8.03 -11.76 18.81
CA VAL A 405 8.28 -11.07 20.08
C VAL A 405 9.33 -9.99 19.84
N SER A 406 9.00 -8.74 20.14
CA SER A 406 9.94 -7.62 20.03
C SER A 406 10.97 -7.67 21.18
N GLN A 407 12.17 -7.13 20.94
CA GLN A 407 13.18 -7.01 22.00
C GLN A 407 12.65 -6.19 23.18
N LYS A 408 11.86 -5.14 22.88
CA LYS A 408 11.14 -4.34 23.89
C LYS A 408 10.26 -5.23 24.77
N ALA A 409 9.50 -6.16 24.20
CA ALA A 409 8.67 -7.08 24.98
C ALA A 409 9.51 -7.97 25.91
N PHE A 410 10.63 -8.52 25.43
CA PHE A 410 11.54 -9.31 26.28
C PHE A 410 12.10 -8.49 27.45
N ASP A 411 12.58 -7.28 27.19
CA ASP A 411 13.17 -6.41 28.23
C ASP A 411 12.13 -6.00 29.27
N TYR A 412 10.91 -5.69 28.85
CA TYR A 412 9.83 -5.29 29.76
C TYR A 412 9.33 -6.43 30.64
N LEU A 413 9.25 -7.65 30.10
CA LEU A 413 8.66 -8.80 30.77
C LEU A 413 9.63 -9.53 31.70
N LYS A 414 10.94 -9.43 31.45
CA LYS A 414 11.98 -10.14 32.19
C LYS A 414 11.88 -9.96 33.72
N GLU A 415 11.64 -8.73 34.18
CA GLU A 415 11.52 -8.44 35.62
C GLU A 415 10.07 -8.46 36.13
N ARG A 416 9.10 -8.25 35.24
CA ARG A 416 7.70 -8.00 35.62
C ARG A 416 6.80 -9.23 35.57
N SER A 417 7.02 -10.09 34.58
CA SER A 417 6.29 -11.35 34.43
C SER A 417 7.25 -12.45 33.96
N PRO A 418 8.03 -13.05 34.88
CA PRO A 418 8.99 -14.10 34.54
C PRO A 418 8.33 -15.32 33.88
N ILE A 419 7.07 -15.62 34.21
CA ILE A 419 6.29 -16.71 33.62
C ILE A 419 6.04 -16.43 32.13
N LEU A 420 5.51 -15.24 31.81
CA LEU A 420 5.28 -14.86 30.42
C LEU A 420 6.59 -14.71 29.63
N TYR A 421 7.63 -14.18 30.27
CA TYR A 421 8.97 -14.09 29.69
C TYR A 421 9.53 -15.47 29.31
N ASN A 422 9.39 -16.47 30.19
CA ASN A 422 9.84 -17.83 29.92
C ASN A 422 9.02 -18.51 28.82
N PHE A 423 7.71 -18.26 28.75
CA PHE A 423 6.88 -18.73 27.65
C PHE A 423 7.32 -18.13 26.30
N LEU A 424 7.55 -16.81 26.25
CA LEU A 424 7.93 -16.14 25.01
C LEU A 424 9.32 -16.54 24.50
N LYS A 425 10.18 -17.10 25.36
CA LYS A 425 11.48 -17.64 24.93
C LYS A 425 11.40 -18.82 23.98
N PHE A 426 10.30 -19.58 23.97
CA PHE A 426 10.10 -20.60 22.95
C PHE A 426 10.05 -20.01 21.53
N PHE A 427 9.75 -18.71 21.42
CA PHE A 427 9.58 -17.98 20.17
C PHE A 427 10.64 -16.91 19.94
N GLU A 428 11.81 -17.03 20.58
CA GLU A 428 12.96 -16.12 20.35
C GLU A 428 13.33 -16.05 18.86
N HIS A 429 13.15 -17.15 18.14
CA HIS A 429 13.19 -17.19 16.68
C HIS A 429 11.76 -17.44 16.15
N PRO A 430 11.11 -16.45 15.51
CA PRO A 430 9.70 -16.53 15.12
C PRO A 430 9.53 -17.33 13.81
N VAL A 431 9.82 -18.63 13.90
CA VAL A 431 9.69 -19.62 12.82
C VAL A 431 8.61 -20.61 13.20
N GLY A 432 7.87 -21.13 12.22
CA GLY A 432 6.85 -22.16 12.47
C GLY A 432 7.52 -23.45 12.93
N ASP A 433 7.71 -23.60 14.24
CA ASP A 433 8.43 -24.71 14.84
C ASP A 433 7.47 -25.60 15.63
N GLY A 434 7.21 -26.80 15.11
CA GLY A 434 6.31 -27.75 15.75
C GLY A 434 6.81 -28.22 17.13
N PHE A 435 8.13 -28.31 17.35
CA PHE A 435 8.67 -28.65 18.67
C PHE A 435 8.59 -27.48 19.65
N ALA A 436 8.90 -26.26 19.21
CA ALA A 436 8.75 -25.09 20.07
C ALA A 436 7.28 -24.89 20.47
N ASN A 437 6.35 -25.06 19.51
CA ASN A 437 4.90 -25.03 19.76
C ASN A 437 4.48 -26.13 20.74
N LEU A 438 5.02 -27.35 20.61
CA LEU A 438 4.74 -28.46 21.54
C LEU A 438 5.18 -28.09 22.96
N LEU A 439 6.42 -27.64 23.13
CA LEU A 439 6.94 -27.23 24.44
C LEU A 439 6.13 -26.05 25.03
N ALA A 440 5.73 -25.09 24.19
CA ALA A 440 4.96 -23.93 24.60
C ALA A 440 3.52 -24.30 25.04
N VAL A 441 2.85 -25.20 24.33
CA VAL A 441 1.53 -25.73 24.72
C VAL A 441 1.64 -26.49 26.04
N GLU A 442 2.62 -27.39 26.17
CA GLU A 442 2.82 -28.14 27.42
C GLU A 442 3.19 -27.22 28.60
N TYR A 443 3.96 -26.16 28.35
CA TYR A 443 4.26 -25.13 29.36
C TYR A 443 2.98 -24.47 29.88
N ILE A 444 2.10 -24.02 28.97
CA ILE A 444 0.83 -23.38 29.36
C ILE A 444 -0.06 -24.34 30.13
N LEU A 445 -0.21 -25.57 29.65
CA LEU A 445 -1.07 -26.57 30.28
C LEU A 445 -0.59 -26.95 31.68
N GLN A 446 0.73 -27.04 31.89
CA GLN A 446 1.31 -27.30 33.20
C GLN A 446 1.16 -26.11 34.15
N GLU A 447 1.44 -24.89 33.68
CA GLU A 447 1.26 -23.65 34.46
C GLU A 447 -0.20 -23.46 34.88
N CYS A 448 -1.14 -23.65 33.95
CA CYS A 448 -2.57 -23.51 34.19
C CYS A 448 -3.20 -24.71 34.92
N LYS A 449 -2.44 -25.80 35.13
CA LYS A 449 -2.94 -27.10 35.63
C LYS A 449 -4.15 -27.59 34.82
N ALA A 450 -4.11 -27.39 33.50
CA ALA A 450 -5.21 -27.63 32.60
C ALA A 450 -5.05 -28.93 31.80
N GLY A 451 -6.17 -29.62 31.58
CA GLY A 451 -6.25 -30.80 30.72
C GLY A 451 -6.46 -30.45 29.23
N ALA A 452 -6.21 -31.39 28.32
CA ALA A 452 -6.57 -31.25 26.90
C ALA A 452 -8.09 -31.11 26.72
N GLU A 453 -8.87 -31.70 27.64
CA GLU A 453 -10.32 -31.52 27.73
C GLU A 453 -10.71 -30.04 27.89
N GLN A 454 -10.16 -29.36 28.90
CA GLN A 454 -10.42 -27.95 29.16
C GLN A 454 -9.94 -27.05 28.01
N TRP A 455 -8.85 -27.43 27.34
CA TRP A 455 -8.40 -26.73 26.14
C TRP A 455 -9.38 -26.91 24.97
N GLY A 456 -9.89 -28.13 24.77
CA GLY A 456 -10.91 -28.43 23.75
C GLY A 456 -12.28 -27.80 24.00
N GLU A 457 -12.52 -27.24 25.19
CA GLU A 457 -13.74 -26.48 25.53
C GLU A 457 -13.67 -25.00 25.14
N TYR A 458 -12.52 -24.50 24.67
CA TYR A 458 -12.36 -23.08 24.29
C TYR A 458 -13.37 -22.65 23.22
N PHE A 459 -13.61 -23.52 22.23
CA PHE A 459 -14.68 -23.39 21.26
C PHE A 459 -15.00 -24.76 20.67
N ILE A 460 -16.20 -24.88 20.11
CA ILE A 460 -16.63 -26.05 19.33
C ILE A 460 -16.65 -25.61 17.87
N PRO A 461 -15.84 -26.23 16.97
CA PRO A 461 -15.79 -25.83 15.58
C PRO A 461 -17.15 -26.07 14.92
N ARG A 462 -17.57 -25.14 14.07
CA ARG A 462 -18.69 -25.35 13.15
C ARG A 462 -18.34 -26.45 12.15
N ALA A 463 -19.34 -27.21 11.71
CA ALA A 463 -19.13 -28.20 10.65
C ALA A 463 -18.60 -27.49 9.40
N SER A 464 -17.47 -27.93 8.87
CA SER A 464 -16.86 -27.31 7.70
C SER A 464 -16.37 -28.33 6.69
N LEU A 465 -16.43 -27.94 5.42
CA LEU A 465 -16.02 -28.74 4.28
C LEU A 465 -15.10 -27.91 3.40
N LEU A 466 -14.00 -28.52 2.97
CA LEU A 466 -13.09 -27.95 1.99
C LEU A 466 -13.01 -28.89 0.80
N LYS A 467 -13.46 -28.43 -0.38
CA LYS A 467 -13.44 -29.23 -1.60
C LYS A 467 -12.62 -28.56 -2.70
N LYS A 468 -12.00 -29.39 -3.54
CA LYS A 468 -11.30 -28.96 -4.76
C LYS A 468 -12.23 -29.18 -5.95
N VAL A 469 -12.62 -28.11 -6.64
CA VAL A 469 -13.45 -28.15 -7.85
C VAL A 469 -12.54 -27.93 -9.04
N ALA A 470 -12.49 -28.89 -9.97
CA ALA A 470 -11.62 -28.81 -11.14
C ALA A 470 -12.18 -27.81 -12.15
N VAL A 471 -11.34 -26.88 -12.62
CA VAL A 471 -11.74 -25.87 -13.61
C VAL A 471 -10.88 -25.95 -14.85
N ASN A 472 -11.48 -25.72 -16.02
CA ASN A 472 -10.77 -25.78 -17.29
C ASN A 472 -9.76 -24.62 -17.46
N ASP A 473 -10.05 -23.45 -16.90
CA ASP A 473 -9.23 -22.25 -17.03
C ASP A 473 -9.31 -21.37 -15.76
N LEU A 474 -8.25 -21.38 -14.96
CA LEU A 474 -8.12 -20.56 -13.74
C LEU A 474 -8.07 -19.05 -14.03
N SER A 475 -7.65 -18.63 -15.22
CA SER A 475 -7.44 -17.21 -15.54
C SER A 475 -8.75 -16.40 -15.51
N GLN A 476 -9.89 -17.10 -15.56
CA GLN A 476 -11.23 -16.55 -15.51
C GLN A 476 -11.74 -16.28 -14.08
N TYR A 477 -11.01 -16.75 -13.07
CA TYR A 477 -11.35 -16.65 -11.65
C TYR A 477 -10.32 -15.79 -10.93
N LYS A 478 -10.27 -14.50 -11.28
CA LYS A 478 -9.40 -13.51 -10.63
C LYS A 478 -10.01 -13.02 -9.33
N LEU A 479 -9.15 -12.67 -8.39
CA LEU A 479 -9.54 -12.05 -7.13
C LEU A 479 -9.65 -10.53 -7.34
N ASP A 480 -10.64 -9.92 -6.72
CA ASP A 480 -10.89 -8.48 -6.81
C ASP A 480 -9.67 -7.71 -6.23
N PRO A 481 -9.05 -6.78 -6.99
CA PRO A 481 -7.86 -6.04 -6.55
C PRO A 481 -8.08 -5.17 -5.30
N LEU A 482 -9.32 -4.72 -5.08
CA LEU A 482 -9.73 -3.91 -3.93
C LEU A 482 -10.23 -4.78 -2.78
N LYS A 483 -10.77 -5.97 -3.09
CA LYS A 483 -11.24 -6.97 -2.13
C LYS A 483 -10.64 -8.34 -2.49
N PRO A 484 -9.36 -8.60 -2.17
CA PRO A 484 -8.62 -9.79 -2.62
C PRO A 484 -9.17 -11.14 -2.15
N HIS A 485 -10.28 -11.13 -1.43
CA HIS A 485 -11.01 -12.28 -0.90
C HIS A 485 -12.32 -12.58 -1.63
N LEU A 486 -12.69 -11.77 -2.63
CA LEU A 486 -13.84 -11.99 -3.49
C LEU A 486 -13.34 -12.29 -4.90
N LEU A 487 -14.04 -13.18 -5.59
CA LEU A 487 -13.83 -13.37 -7.02
C LEU A 487 -14.39 -12.13 -7.77
N GLU A 488 -13.69 -11.70 -8.81
CA GLU A 488 -14.13 -10.61 -9.72
C GLU A 488 -15.45 -10.94 -10.44
N ARG A 489 -15.92 -12.19 -10.38
CA ARG A 489 -17.17 -12.66 -11.00
C ARG A 489 -18.40 -12.26 -10.15
N PRO A 490 -19.21 -11.28 -10.60
CA PRO A 490 -20.33 -10.80 -9.82
C PRO A 490 -21.46 -11.83 -9.68
N GLU A 491 -21.57 -12.79 -10.60
CA GLU A 491 -22.62 -13.83 -10.58
C GLU A 491 -22.40 -14.84 -9.44
N ILE A 492 -21.16 -15.29 -9.29
CA ILE A 492 -20.71 -16.15 -8.20
C ILE A 492 -20.87 -15.43 -6.85
N VAL A 493 -20.46 -14.16 -6.77
CA VAL A 493 -20.61 -13.32 -5.55
C VAL A 493 -22.09 -13.07 -5.22
N ARG A 494 -22.94 -12.76 -6.20
CA ARG A 494 -24.39 -12.60 -6.01
C ARG A 494 -25.05 -13.88 -5.52
N HIS A 495 -24.62 -15.04 -6.02
CA HIS A 495 -25.16 -16.31 -5.54
C HIS A 495 -24.70 -16.62 -4.11
N TYR A 496 -23.43 -16.38 -3.76
CA TYR A 496 -22.99 -16.47 -2.36
C TYR A 496 -23.79 -15.56 -1.44
N SER A 497 -24.02 -14.31 -1.86
CA SER A 497 -24.80 -13.37 -1.07
C SER A 497 -26.23 -13.86 -0.87
N ARG A 498 -26.90 -14.46 -1.87
CA ARG A 498 -28.22 -15.08 -1.69
C ARG A 498 -28.19 -16.27 -0.72
N VAL A 499 -27.24 -17.19 -0.90
CA VAL A 499 -27.10 -18.36 0.00
C VAL A 499 -26.80 -17.93 1.45
N MET A 500 -26.01 -16.87 1.65
CA MET A 500 -25.68 -16.31 2.96
C MET A 500 -26.84 -15.51 3.59
N MET A 501 -27.58 -14.74 2.79
CA MET A 501 -28.60 -13.78 3.28
C MET A 501 -29.98 -14.41 3.46
N ASP A 502 -30.35 -15.42 2.65
CA ASP A 502 -31.73 -15.94 2.62
C ASP A 502 -31.97 -17.10 3.61
N GLU A 503 -30.95 -17.87 4.01
CA GLU A 503 -31.18 -19.20 4.60
C GLU A 503 -30.50 -19.50 5.95
N ASN A 504 -29.37 -18.88 6.34
CA ASN A 504 -28.80 -19.03 7.70
C ASN A 504 -27.61 -18.10 8.05
N PRO A 505 -27.66 -17.27 9.12
CA PRO A 505 -26.57 -16.36 9.52
C PRO A 505 -25.31 -17.07 10.08
N SER A 506 -25.38 -18.38 10.33
CA SER A 506 -24.26 -19.19 10.84
C SER A 506 -23.37 -19.78 9.74
N CYS A 507 -23.75 -19.65 8.46
CA CYS A 507 -23.01 -20.21 7.34
C CYS A 507 -21.92 -19.24 6.85
N ARG A 508 -20.74 -19.74 6.46
CA ARG A 508 -19.69 -18.95 5.78
C ARG A 508 -19.13 -19.71 4.60
N ILE A 509 -19.02 -19.05 3.44
CA ILE A 509 -18.45 -19.63 2.23
C ILE A 509 -17.23 -18.82 1.80
N TYR A 510 -16.15 -19.49 1.39
CA TYR A 510 -14.94 -18.88 0.87
C TYR A 510 -14.44 -19.56 -0.41
N ILE A 511 -14.55 -18.78 -1.50
CA ILE A 511 -14.12 -18.93 -2.90
C ILE A 511 -12.67 -18.59 -3.23
N ARG A 512 -11.73 -19.49 -3.59
CA ARG A 512 -10.48 -19.03 -4.23
C ARG A 512 -9.89 -19.93 -5.32
N PRO A 513 -9.18 -19.37 -6.32
CA PRO A 513 -8.33 -20.15 -7.21
C PRO A 513 -7.15 -20.77 -6.46
N SER A 514 -6.78 -22.00 -6.83
CA SER A 514 -5.54 -22.62 -6.36
C SER A 514 -4.36 -22.09 -7.16
N GLY A 515 -3.28 -21.73 -6.47
CA GLY A 515 -2.06 -21.21 -7.11
C GLY A 515 -1.11 -22.28 -7.64
N THR A 516 -1.43 -23.56 -7.47
CA THR A 516 -0.53 -24.69 -7.82
C THR A 516 -1.19 -25.74 -8.72
N GLU A 517 -2.50 -25.69 -8.90
CA GLU A 517 -3.31 -26.70 -9.58
C GLU A 517 -4.51 -26.01 -10.24
N PRO A 518 -5.00 -26.47 -11.42
CA PRO A 518 -6.18 -25.92 -12.10
C PRO A 518 -7.50 -26.28 -11.38
N VAL A 519 -7.63 -25.83 -10.13
CA VAL A 519 -8.77 -26.11 -9.26
C VAL A 519 -9.18 -24.86 -8.47
N LEU A 520 -10.48 -24.69 -8.24
CA LEU A 520 -11.03 -23.79 -7.23
C LEU A 520 -11.08 -24.51 -5.87
N ARG A 521 -10.74 -23.79 -4.80
CA ARG A 521 -10.88 -24.27 -3.43
C ARG A 521 -12.11 -23.64 -2.83
N VAL A 522 -13.06 -24.50 -2.47
CA VAL A 522 -14.36 -24.12 -1.94
C VAL A 522 -14.38 -24.50 -0.47
N TYR A 523 -14.39 -23.50 0.41
CA TYR A 523 -14.61 -23.71 1.84
C TYR A 523 -16.05 -23.32 2.19
N VAL A 524 -16.74 -24.20 2.91
CA VAL A 524 -18.09 -23.97 3.43
C VAL A 524 -18.11 -24.37 4.89
N GLU A 525 -18.70 -23.54 5.75
CA GLU A 525 -19.05 -23.91 7.13
C GLU A 525 -20.54 -23.69 7.38
N GLY A 526 -21.13 -24.55 8.22
CA GLY A 526 -22.53 -24.51 8.64
C GLY A 526 -22.70 -25.02 10.07
N GLU A 527 -23.93 -24.98 10.59
CA GLU A 527 -24.22 -25.44 11.95
C GLU A 527 -24.05 -26.96 12.12
N ASN A 528 -24.31 -27.72 11.07
CA ASN A 528 -24.19 -29.17 11.02
C ASN A 528 -23.63 -29.66 9.66
N GLU A 529 -23.19 -30.92 9.61
CA GLU A 529 -22.58 -31.50 8.40
C GLU A 529 -23.55 -31.61 7.22
N GLU A 530 -24.85 -31.85 7.49
CA GLU A 530 -25.88 -31.93 6.45
C GLU A 530 -26.01 -30.59 5.72
N GLN A 531 -26.08 -29.48 6.46
CA GLN A 531 -26.16 -28.13 5.93
C GLN A 531 -24.90 -27.76 5.14
N ALA A 532 -23.71 -28.04 5.69
CA ALA A 532 -22.46 -27.77 4.98
C ALA A 532 -22.37 -28.56 3.66
N SER A 533 -22.83 -29.82 3.65
CA SER A 533 -22.83 -30.69 2.48
C SER A 533 -23.83 -30.22 1.42
N GLU A 534 -25.05 -29.85 1.82
CA GLU A 534 -26.07 -29.33 0.92
C GLU A 534 -25.59 -28.07 0.18
N PHE A 535 -24.96 -27.13 0.90
CA PHE A 535 -24.39 -25.93 0.29
C PHE A 535 -23.20 -26.24 -0.64
N MET A 536 -22.36 -27.22 -0.29
CA MET A 536 -21.27 -27.67 -1.16
C MET A 536 -21.80 -28.26 -2.47
N ASP A 537 -22.81 -29.13 -2.40
CA ASP A 537 -23.41 -29.79 -3.57
C ASP A 537 -24.13 -28.77 -4.48
N ARG A 538 -24.77 -27.75 -3.91
CA ARG A 538 -25.39 -26.65 -4.68
C ARG A 538 -24.38 -25.81 -5.45
N ILE A 539 -23.19 -25.56 -4.88
CA ILE A 539 -22.11 -24.84 -5.56
C ILE A 539 -21.55 -25.68 -6.72
N GLU A 540 -21.46 -27.00 -6.56
CA GLU A 540 -20.97 -27.90 -7.62
C GLU A 540 -21.95 -28.11 -8.77
N GLY A 541 -23.26 -28.16 -8.49
CA GLY A 541 -24.29 -28.32 -9.51
C GLY A 541 -24.35 -27.17 -10.54
N MET A 542 -23.70 -26.03 -10.27
CA MET A 542 -23.65 -24.88 -11.16
C MET A 542 -22.74 -25.05 -12.37
N GLU A 543 -21.72 -25.91 -12.31
CA GLU A 543 -20.86 -26.15 -13.48
C GLU A 543 -21.43 -27.22 -14.44
N SER A 544 -22.40 -28.03 -13.98
CA SER A 544 -23.00 -29.08 -14.82
C SER A 544 -24.24 -28.63 -15.61
N ASP A 545 -24.96 -27.61 -15.16
CA ASP A 545 -26.21 -27.17 -15.77
C ASP A 545 -26.15 -25.68 -16.18
N GLU A 546 -26.22 -25.44 -17.50
CA GLU A 546 -26.62 -24.17 -18.16
C GLU A 546 -25.60 -23.05 -18.48
N GLU A 547 -24.36 -23.34 -18.91
CA GLU A 547 -23.57 -22.33 -19.66
C GLU A 547 -23.81 -22.36 -21.19
N GLU A 548 -24.35 -23.45 -21.76
CA GLU A 548 -24.43 -23.60 -23.23
C GLU A 548 -25.79 -23.28 -23.87
N ASN A 549 -26.90 -23.30 -23.12
CA ASN A 549 -28.25 -23.11 -23.71
C ASN A 549 -28.77 -21.66 -23.63
N THR A 550 -28.33 -20.88 -22.64
CA THR A 550 -28.81 -19.49 -22.46
C THR A 550 -28.16 -18.55 -23.47
N LEU A 551 -26.87 -18.73 -23.76
CA LEU A 551 -26.13 -17.95 -24.76
C LEU A 551 -26.54 -18.27 -26.20
N THR A 552 -26.93 -19.51 -26.49
CA THR A 552 -27.33 -19.94 -27.84
C THR A 552 -28.71 -19.38 -28.22
N SER A 553 -29.66 -19.36 -27.28
CA SER A 553 -30.97 -18.74 -27.50
C SER A 553 -30.93 -17.21 -27.64
N ILE A 554 -29.92 -16.55 -27.05
CA ILE A 554 -29.69 -15.10 -27.16
C ILE A 554 -28.96 -14.74 -28.46
N ARG A 555 -27.99 -15.57 -28.88
CA ARG A 555 -27.27 -15.40 -30.16
C ARG A 555 -28.15 -15.61 -31.38
N GLU A 556 -29.10 -16.54 -31.33
CA GLU A 556 -30.07 -16.76 -32.42
C GLU A 556 -31.14 -15.66 -32.48
N LYS A 557 -31.43 -14.97 -31.37
CA LYS A 557 -32.43 -13.88 -31.31
C LYS A 557 -31.87 -12.50 -31.70
N TYR A 558 -30.56 -12.28 -31.58
CA TYR A 558 -29.93 -10.99 -31.90
C TYR A 558 -28.60 -11.16 -32.65
N PRO A 559 -28.63 -11.39 -33.98
CA PRO A 559 -27.44 -11.66 -34.80
C PRO A 559 -26.47 -10.46 -34.96
N GLY A 560 -26.76 -9.32 -34.33
CA GLY A 560 -25.93 -8.11 -34.38
C GLY A 560 -25.51 -7.58 -33.00
N TYR A 561 -25.82 -8.29 -31.91
CA TYR A 561 -25.53 -7.81 -30.55
C TYR A 561 -24.05 -7.97 -30.17
N PHE A 562 -23.29 -8.83 -30.86
CA PHE A 562 -21.88 -9.12 -30.55
C PHE A 562 -20.89 -8.49 -31.55
N GLU A 563 -21.35 -7.66 -32.49
CA GLU A 563 -20.48 -6.89 -33.37
C GLU A 563 -20.39 -5.43 -32.89
N ARG A 564 -19.83 -5.24 -31.69
CA ARG A 564 -19.07 -4.06 -31.25
C ARG A 564 -18.63 -4.29 -29.81
N SER A 565 -17.40 -4.77 -29.67
CA SER A 565 -16.53 -4.58 -28.51
C SER A 565 -16.41 -3.05 -28.27
N ASP A 566 -16.50 -2.46 -27.08
CA ASP A 566 -15.97 -2.83 -25.78
C ASP A 566 -16.80 -2.24 -24.62
N LEU A 567 -16.89 -3.00 -23.53
CA LEU A 567 -17.15 -2.63 -22.11
C LEU A 567 -18.47 -1.91 -21.71
N VAL A 568 -19.19 -2.61 -20.83
CA VAL A 568 -19.84 -2.24 -19.56
C VAL A 568 -21.18 -2.97 -19.46
N VAL A 569 -21.30 -3.90 -18.49
CA VAL A 569 -22.54 -4.58 -18.07
C VAL A 569 -23.06 -3.88 -16.80
N PRO A 570 -24.39 -3.74 -16.63
CA PRO A 570 -24.99 -2.66 -15.85
C PRO A 570 -25.21 -2.96 -14.36
N PHE A 571 -25.34 -1.86 -13.62
CA PHE A 571 -25.93 -1.75 -12.28
C PHE A 571 -27.38 -2.30 -12.27
N THR A 572 -27.71 -3.15 -11.29
CA THR A 572 -29.09 -3.39 -10.86
C THR A 572 -29.16 -3.17 -9.35
N ILE A 573 -29.90 -2.13 -8.98
CA ILE A 573 -30.36 -1.82 -7.62
C ILE A 573 -31.70 -2.52 -7.46
N GLU A 574 -31.83 -3.39 -6.48
CA GLU A 574 -33.11 -3.64 -5.81
C GLU A 574 -32.85 -3.61 -4.30
N ASN A 575 -33.25 -2.50 -3.69
CA ASN A 575 -33.43 -2.33 -2.26
C ASN A 575 -34.75 -2.99 -1.89
N GLU A 576 -34.76 -3.92 -0.93
CA GLU A 576 -35.88 -4.01 0.01
C GLU A 576 -35.35 -4.28 1.43
N ASN A 577 -35.47 -3.21 2.22
CA ASN A 577 -35.63 -3.11 3.67
C ASN A 577 -34.43 -3.34 4.59
N ASP A 578 -33.91 -2.19 4.99
CA ASP A 578 -33.23 -1.85 6.24
C ASP A 578 -33.82 -2.55 7.48
N ASP A 579 -32.93 -3.08 8.32
CA ASP A 579 -32.79 -2.77 9.76
C ASP A 579 -32.19 -3.98 10.49
N VAL A 580 -30.90 -3.89 10.85
CA VAL A 580 -30.36 -3.92 12.24
C VAL A 580 -28.85 -3.66 12.13
N ILE A 581 -28.51 -2.37 12.22
CA ILE A 581 -27.27 -1.84 12.81
C ILE A 581 -27.71 -1.53 14.27
N ASP A 582 -27.02 -1.87 15.35
CA ASP A 582 -25.69 -1.40 15.71
C ASP A 582 -25.20 -2.03 17.04
N GLU A 583 -23.91 -1.83 17.33
CA GLU A 583 -23.32 -1.22 18.55
C GLU A 583 -21.79 -1.49 18.45
N ASP A 584 -20.85 -0.56 18.30
CA ASP A 584 -20.82 0.88 18.55
C ASP A 584 -19.73 1.59 17.72
N VAL A 585 -20.12 2.25 16.62
CA VAL A 585 -19.53 3.54 16.20
C VAL A 585 -20.66 4.32 15.54
N HIS A 586 -21.45 5.05 16.33
CA HIS A 586 -22.54 5.88 15.81
C HIS A 586 -22.01 6.96 14.85
N PHE A 587 -21.98 6.65 13.57
CA PHE A 587 -22.14 7.62 12.49
C PHE A 587 -23.64 7.89 12.30
N PRO A 588 -24.06 9.13 12.01
CA PRO A 588 -25.48 9.44 11.82
C PRO A 588 -26.06 8.61 10.66
N GLU A 589 -27.31 8.17 10.82
CA GLU A 589 -28.10 7.50 9.79
C GLU A 589 -28.05 8.27 8.45
N SER A 590 -28.20 7.54 7.34
CA SER A 590 -28.19 8.11 6.00
C SER A 590 -29.22 9.24 5.88
N ILE A 591 -28.73 10.48 5.81
CA ILE A 591 -29.58 11.66 5.61
C ILE A 591 -30.30 11.50 4.29
N SER A 592 -31.62 11.37 4.35
CA SER A 592 -32.45 11.39 3.15
C SER A 592 -32.31 12.75 2.47
N LEU A 593 -31.85 12.76 1.22
CA LEU A 593 -31.87 13.96 0.37
C LEU A 593 -33.30 14.54 0.27
N HIS A 594 -34.33 13.72 0.52
CA HIS A 594 -35.72 14.16 0.54
C HIS A 594 -35.94 15.26 1.59
N GLU A 595 -35.50 15.07 2.83
CA GLU A 595 -35.63 16.06 3.92
C GLU A 595 -34.75 17.30 3.71
N TYR A 596 -33.56 17.13 3.13
CA TYR A 596 -32.67 18.24 2.81
C TYR A 596 -33.25 19.17 1.73
N PHE A 597 -33.94 18.62 0.74
CA PHE A 597 -34.62 19.42 -0.30
C PHE A 597 -36.00 19.94 0.11
N GLU A 598 -36.59 19.44 1.22
CA GLU A 598 -37.88 19.91 1.75
C GLU A 598 -37.73 21.02 2.79
N THR A 599 -36.60 21.08 3.51
CA THR A 599 -36.33 22.14 4.47
C THR A 599 -36.02 23.44 3.73
N THR A 600 -37.03 24.31 3.61
CA THR A 600 -36.86 25.69 3.17
C THR A 600 -35.76 26.33 4.02
N CYS A 601 -34.67 26.71 3.35
CA CYS A 601 -33.48 27.37 3.90
C CYS A 601 -33.77 28.16 5.18
N ASP A 602 -33.55 27.53 6.34
CA ASP A 602 -33.58 28.25 7.60
C ASP A 602 -32.29 29.08 7.70
N GLU A 603 -32.46 30.34 8.06
CA GLU A 603 -31.49 31.39 7.84
C GLU A 603 -30.14 31.15 8.54
N ARG A 604 -29.05 31.31 7.76
CA ARG A 604 -27.70 31.70 8.22
C ARG A 604 -27.09 30.87 9.37
N SER A 605 -26.74 29.60 9.13
CA SER A 605 -25.71 28.95 9.98
C SER A 605 -24.37 28.68 9.29
N GLY A 606 -24.25 28.74 7.96
CA GLY A 606 -22.96 28.59 7.27
C GLY A 606 -22.20 27.29 7.58
N LYS A 607 -22.90 26.27 8.12
CA LYS A 607 -22.33 24.98 8.51
C LYS A 607 -22.47 23.97 7.36
N SER A 608 -21.46 23.10 7.19
CA SER A 608 -21.50 22.03 6.20
C SER A 608 -22.60 21.01 6.53
N LEU A 609 -23.05 20.26 5.51
CA LEU A 609 -24.03 19.17 5.62
C LEU A 609 -23.71 18.23 6.80
N PHE A 610 -22.43 17.92 6.97
CA PHE A 610 -21.89 17.08 8.04
C PHE A 610 -21.98 17.73 9.43
N ALA A 611 -21.73 19.05 9.50
CA ALA A 611 -21.83 19.80 10.75
C ALA A 611 -23.29 19.96 11.21
N HIS A 612 -24.24 20.06 10.28
CA HIS A 612 -25.67 20.09 10.60
C HIS A 612 -26.16 18.72 11.10
N ALA A 613 -25.75 17.62 10.44
CA ALA A 613 -26.05 16.26 10.85
C ALA A 613 -25.49 15.91 12.24
N MET A 614 -24.25 16.33 12.51
CA MET A 614 -23.65 16.19 13.85
C MET A 614 -24.33 17.09 14.90
N GLU A 615 -24.89 18.24 14.53
CA GLU A 615 -25.63 19.09 15.46
C GLU A 615 -27.02 18.53 15.80
N ILE A 616 -27.71 17.92 14.84
CA ILE A 616 -28.98 17.22 15.09
C ILE A 616 -28.72 16.05 16.05
N GLY A 617 -27.63 15.29 15.84
CA GLY A 617 -27.19 14.24 16.77
C GLY A 617 -26.72 14.76 18.13
N ARG A 618 -26.26 16.03 18.23
CA ARG A 618 -25.85 16.65 19.51
C ARG A 618 -26.99 17.30 20.28
N LYS A 619 -28.04 17.77 19.60
CA LYS A 619 -29.22 18.39 20.25
C LYS A 619 -30.01 17.43 21.14
N SER A 620 -29.85 16.11 20.96
CA SER A 620 -30.49 15.10 21.82
C SER A 620 -29.77 14.85 23.17
N LYS A 621 -28.57 15.43 23.39
CA LYS A 621 -27.76 15.16 24.60
C LYS A 621 -27.26 16.40 25.36
N LEU A 622 -27.70 17.62 25.03
CA LEU A 622 -27.12 18.84 25.62
C LEU A 622 -28.13 19.85 26.20
N ASP A 623 -29.09 19.37 26.98
CA ASP A 623 -29.78 20.21 27.98
C ASP A 623 -29.02 20.18 29.31
N SER A 624 -27.80 20.73 29.34
CA SER A 624 -27.20 21.37 30.53
C SER A 624 -25.73 21.71 30.26
N VAL A 625 -25.42 23.01 30.14
CA VAL A 625 -24.37 23.73 30.89
C VAL A 625 -24.21 25.13 30.24
N PRO A 626 -24.10 26.22 31.02
CA PRO A 626 -24.16 27.58 30.51
C PRO A 626 -22.85 28.05 29.86
N SER A 627 -23.02 28.92 28.88
CA SER A 627 -22.00 29.73 28.21
C SER A 627 -21.27 30.66 29.17
N ASP A 628 -19.93 30.59 29.22
CA ASP A 628 -19.09 31.78 29.32
C ASP A 628 -17.60 31.48 29.08
N VAL A 629 -16.89 32.54 28.66
CA VAL A 629 -15.44 32.78 28.57
C VAL A 629 -14.86 32.83 27.15
N ASN A 630 -14.73 34.08 26.69
CA ASN A 630 -13.95 34.56 25.56
C ASN A 630 -12.44 34.65 25.89
N GLU A 631 -11.63 34.63 24.82
CA GLU A 631 -10.21 35.05 24.67
C GLU A 631 -9.11 34.01 24.94
N VAL A 632 -8.45 33.57 23.85
CA VAL A 632 -7.14 32.86 23.86
C VAL A 632 -6.11 33.68 23.07
N PRO A 633 -4.90 33.98 23.60
CA PRO A 633 -3.87 34.72 22.88
C PRO A 633 -2.98 33.85 21.96
N ASN A 634 -2.48 34.45 20.88
CA ASN A 634 -1.92 33.81 19.67
C ASN A 634 -0.40 33.43 19.69
N SER A 635 0.26 33.13 20.81
CA SER A 635 1.61 32.54 20.73
C SER A 635 2.05 31.68 21.93
N ILE A 636 2.78 30.59 21.63
CA ILE A 636 3.27 29.59 22.58
C ILE A 636 4.35 30.19 23.51
N SER A 637 5.20 31.09 23.02
CA SER A 637 6.26 31.70 23.85
C SER A 637 5.66 32.60 24.92
N ALA A 638 4.64 33.39 24.58
CA ALA A 638 3.93 34.23 25.52
C ALA A 638 3.18 33.38 26.57
N GLY A 639 2.67 32.22 26.16
CA GLY A 639 2.06 31.24 27.06
C GLY A 639 3.06 30.65 28.07
N ASN A 640 4.28 30.34 27.63
CA ASN A 640 5.32 29.77 28.49
C ASN A 640 5.92 30.81 29.45
N ASP A 641 6.17 32.03 28.99
CA ASP A 641 6.65 33.13 29.84
C ASP A 641 5.61 33.52 30.91
N PHE A 642 4.32 33.46 30.54
CA PHE A 642 3.21 33.64 31.48
C PHE A 642 3.11 32.50 32.50
N ARG A 643 3.51 31.28 32.12
CA ARG A 643 3.49 30.11 33.00
C ARG A 643 4.66 30.14 33.98
N ILE A 644 5.86 30.51 33.53
CA ILE A 644 7.07 30.63 34.35
C ILE A 644 6.93 31.77 35.36
N SER A 645 6.30 32.88 34.97
CA SER A 645 6.05 34.02 35.88
C SER A 645 5.00 33.73 36.98
N LYS A 646 4.25 32.63 36.86
CA LYS A 646 3.28 32.17 37.86
C LYS A 646 3.79 31.04 38.77
N MET A 647 4.96 30.47 38.50
CA MET A 647 5.54 29.42 39.34
C MET A 647 6.18 29.99 40.60
N SER A 648 6.01 29.26 41.70
CA SER A 648 6.62 29.59 42.99
C SER A 648 8.12 29.28 43.00
N ALA A 649 8.87 29.92 43.91
CA ALA A 649 10.32 29.72 44.02
C ALA A 649 10.70 28.28 44.40
N GLU A 650 9.81 27.53 45.04
CA GLU A 650 9.99 26.11 45.37
C GLU A 650 9.80 25.22 44.13
N GLU A 651 8.77 25.45 43.30
CA GLU A 651 8.54 24.70 42.05
C GLU A 651 9.68 24.91 41.03
N ILE A 652 10.25 26.12 40.97
CA ILE A 652 11.41 26.41 40.11
C ILE A 652 12.68 25.73 40.64
N ALA A 653 12.83 25.58 41.96
CA ALA A 653 13.95 24.88 42.56
C ALA A 653 13.86 23.36 42.35
N GLU A 654 12.64 22.81 42.39
CA GLU A 654 12.36 21.40 42.15
C GLU A 654 12.58 21.02 40.67
N ALA A 655 12.09 21.85 39.74
CA ALA A 655 12.36 21.68 38.31
C ALA A 655 13.86 21.81 37.97
N LYS A 656 14.60 22.70 38.66
CA LYS A 656 16.07 22.77 38.52
C LYS A 656 16.75 21.54 39.11
N ALA A 657 16.31 21.04 40.25
CA ALA A 657 16.86 19.83 40.86
C ALA A 657 16.64 18.60 39.97
N GLU A 658 15.46 18.49 39.34
CA GLU A 658 15.14 17.43 38.37
C GLU A 658 16.05 17.47 37.14
N ILE A 659 16.35 18.67 36.64
CA ILE A 659 17.31 18.86 35.52
C ILE A 659 18.74 18.49 35.95
N TYR A 660 19.15 18.83 37.17
CA TYR A 660 20.48 18.52 37.69
C TYR A 660 20.66 17.03 38.08
N GLU A 661 19.59 16.32 38.45
CA GLU A 661 19.61 14.86 38.70
C GLU A 661 19.67 14.03 37.41
N LYS A 662 19.07 14.53 36.31
CA LYS A 662 19.02 13.81 35.03
C LYS A 662 20.27 13.98 34.15
N LEU A 663 21.17 14.90 34.45
CA LEU A 663 22.37 15.16 33.66
C LEU A 663 23.63 14.60 34.35
N SER A 664 24.23 13.56 33.75
CA SER A 664 25.47 12.98 34.28
C SER A 664 26.65 13.97 34.23
N PRO A 665 27.59 13.95 35.19
CA PRO A 665 28.77 14.82 35.16
C PRO A 665 29.61 14.65 33.89
N GLU A 666 29.60 13.47 33.26
CA GLU A 666 30.28 13.23 31.98
C GLU A 666 29.59 13.97 30.82
N SER A 667 28.26 14.09 30.83
CA SER A 667 27.50 14.80 29.79
C SER A 667 27.79 16.30 29.82
N ILE A 668 27.97 16.86 31.02
CA ILE A 668 28.36 18.27 31.21
C ILE A 668 29.82 18.48 30.78
N GLN A 669 30.74 17.56 31.10
CA GLN A 669 32.12 17.61 30.61
C GLN A 669 32.23 17.44 29.08
N PHE A 670 31.37 16.61 28.50
CA PHE A 670 31.27 16.41 27.05
C PHE A 670 30.82 17.69 26.34
N LEU A 671 29.80 18.38 26.88
CA LEU A 671 29.33 19.64 26.31
C LEU A 671 30.36 20.78 26.45
N LEU A 672 31.09 20.84 27.57
CA LEU A 672 32.17 21.80 27.77
C LEU A 672 33.37 21.54 26.85
N SER A 673 33.73 20.27 26.65
CA SER A 673 34.83 19.87 25.73
C SER A 673 34.46 20.05 24.25
N ARG A 674 33.17 19.89 23.90
CA ARG A 674 32.64 20.20 22.56
C ARG A 674 32.71 21.70 22.26
N HIS A 675 32.40 22.54 23.25
CA HIS A 675 32.50 23.98 23.09
C HIS A 675 33.96 24.48 22.98
N SER A 676 34.92 23.80 23.64
CA SER A 676 36.35 24.11 23.48
C SER A 676 36.91 23.66 22.12
N LYS A 677 36.50 22.48 21.61
CA LYS A 677 36.89 22.00 20.28
C LYS A 677 36.44 22.91 19.14
N MET A 678 35.20 23.42 19.20
CA MET A 678 34.69 24.37 18.20
C MET A 678 35.45 25.72 18.17
N LYS A 679 36.20 26.08 19.22
CA LYS A 679 37.06 27.27 19.22
C LYS A 679 38.46 27.02 18.63
N GLU A 680 38.92 25.77 18.60
CA GLU A 680 40.20 25.39 17.98
C GLU A 680 40.06 25.13 16.49
N GLU A 681 38.96 24.49 16.05
CA GLU A 681 38.70 24.18 14.63
C GLU A 681 38.52 25.45 13.77
N LYS A 682 37.93 26.52 14.34
CA LYS A 682 37.82 27.83 13.67
C LYS A 682 39.17 28.55 13.41
N LYS A 683 40.29 28.07 13.97
CA LYS A 683 41.63 28.64 13.71
C LYS A 683 42.37 27.96 12.55
N GLU A 684 41.98 26.75 12.14
CA GLU A 684 42.69 26.00 11.09
C GLU A 684 42.10 26.21 9.68
N GLU A 685 40.83 26.57 9.54
CA GLU A 685 40.18 26.77 8.23
C GLU A 685 40.64 28.01 7.42
N ILE A 686 41.44 28.91 8.01
CA ILE A 686 41.94 30.12 7.30
C ILE A 686 43.11 29.80 6.33
N LYS A 687 43.59 28.55 6.22
CA LYS A 687 44.82 28.24 5.46
C LYS A 687 44.66 27.50 4.12
N THR A 688 43.46 27.17 3.67
CA THR A 688 43.34 26.27 2.50
C THR A 688 42.29 26.67 1.46
N GLU A 689 42.18 27.96 1.15
CA GLU A 689 41.78 28.37 -0.19
C GLU A 689 43.01 28.43 -1.10
N GLN A 690 43.20 27.45 -1.99
CA GLN A 690 43.78 27.64 -3.33
C GLN A 690 43.89 26.30 -4.09
N LYS A 691 42.99 26.06 -5.04
CA LYS A 691 43.25 25.66 -6.45
C LYS A 691 42.00 25.02 -7.07
N GLY A 692 41.39 25.73 -8.02
CA GLY A 692 40.22 25.28 -8.79
C GLY A 692 40.53 24.52 -10.07
N LYS A 693 39.48 24.31 -10.90
CA LYS A 693 39.42 24.13 -12.38
C LYS A 693 37.94 23.86 -12.76
N LYS A 694 37.25 24.68 -13.58
CA LYS A 694 37.27 24.88 -15.05
C LYS A 694 36.44 23.86 -15.88
N VAL A 695 35.18 24.24 -16.16
CA VAL A 695 34.47 24.44 -17.46
C VAL A 695 34.87 23.65 -18.73
N SER A 696 33.84 23.15 -19.45
CA SER A 696 33.54 23.26 -20.92
C SER A 696 33.14 21.92 -21.57
N ALA A 697 32.38 21.79 -22.66
CA ALA A 697 31.35 22.54 -23.39
C ALA A 697 30.97 21.71 -24.65
N PHE A 698 29.88 22.09 -25.32
CA PHE A 698 29.60 21.96 -26.77
C PHE A 698 28.76 20.79 -27.37
N ARG A 699 27.46 21.10 -27.50
CA ARG A 699 26.51 21.00 -28.63
C ARG A 699 26.97 20.54 -30.04
N ARG A 700 26.05 19.73 -30.63
CA ARG A 700 25.30 19.85 -31.92
C ARG A 700 25.77 19.10 -33.19
N GLY A 701 24.77 18.46 -33.83
CA GLY A 701 24.66 18.17 -35.27
C GLY A 701 23.65 17.05 -35.55
N ARG A 702 22.33 17.30 -35.55
CA ARG A 702 21.43 17.53 -36.72
C ARG A 702 21.41 16.44 -37.82
N LEU A 703 20.28 15.72 -37.82
CA LEU A 703 19.36 15.42 -38.93
C LEU A 703 19.78 14.55 -40.12
N ALA A 704 19.05 13.42 -40.21
CA ALA A 704 18.21 12.97 -41.32
C ALA A 704 18.73 11.84 -42.25
N GLU A 705 17.73 11.02 -42.61
CA GLU A 705 17.66 10.00 -43.67
C GLU A 705 18.01 8.56 -43.25
N GLN A 706 17.23 7.51 -43.49
CA GLN A 706 15.92 7.26 -44.11
C GLN A 706 15.52 5.81 -43.73
N GLY A 707 14.21 5.49 -43.74
CA GLY A 707 13.75 4.13 -44.06
C GLY A 707 13.05 3.36 -42.93
N ILE A 708 11.75 3.62 -42.76
CA ILE A 708 10.84 2.85 -41.89
C ILE A 708 10.44 1.55 -42.62
N LYS A 709 10.60 0.41 -41.93
CA LYS A 709 9.81 -0.81 -42.12
C LYS A 709 9.12 -1.11 -40.79
N VAL A 710 7.84 -1.46 -40.88
CA VAL A 710 6.91 -1.72 -39.78
C VAL A 710 7.00 -3.21 -39.39
N GLU A 711 7.20 -3.48 -38.10
CA GLU A 711 6.95 -4.77 -37.45
C GLU A 711 6.23 -4.51 -36.11
N GLU A 712 5.24 -5.37 -35.84
CA GLU A 712 4.26 -5.31 -34.75
C GLU A 712 4.92 -5.35 -33.37
N LYS A 713 4.50 -4.46 -32.46
CA LYS A 713 4.92 -4.42 -31.06
C LYS A 713 3.70 -4.65 -30.16
N GLU A 714 3.81 -5.67 -29.32
CA GLU A 714 3.02 -5.83 -28.10
C GLU A 714 3.16 -4.58 -27.21
N GLU A 715 2.04 -4.02 -26.77
CA GLU A 715 1.99 -2.87 -25.86
C GLU A 715 2.37 -3.30 -24.44
N LYS A 716 3.55 -2.87 -23.98
CA LYS A 716 3.93 -2.86 -22.57
C LYS A 716 3.28 -1.68 -21.85
N LEU A 717 2.89 -1.90 -20.59
CA LEU A 717 2.47 -0.84 -19.67
C LEU A 717 3.50 0.32 -19.61
N PRO A 718 3.05 1.58 -19.42
CA PRO A 718 3.95 2.72 -19.33
C PRO A 718 4.89 2.62 -18.12
N GLN A 719 6.20 2.73 -18.37
CA GLN A 719 7.27 2.73 -17.36
C GLN A 719 7.10 3.77 -16.22
N SER A 720 6.19 4.73 -16.37
CA SER A 720 5.92 5.78 -15.37
C SER A 720 5.23 5.28 -14.11
N VAL A 721 4.59 4.11 -14.13
CA VAL A 721 3.92 3.54 -12.95
C VAL A 721 4.89 2.72 -12.10
N GLU A 722 5.82 1.98 -12.72
CA GLU A 722 6.88 1.23 -12.03
C GLU A 722 7.92 2.14 -11.34
N GLU A 723 8.25 3.29 -11.95
CA GLU A 723 9.11 4.30 -11.31
C GLU A 723 8.39 5.06 -10.18
N GLY A 724 7.06 5.17 -10.22
CA GLY A 724 6.28 5.79 -9.16
C GLY A 724 6.20 4.92 -7.89
N VAL A 725 6.16 3.60 -8.06
CA VAL A 725 6.12 2.64 -6.94
C VAL A 725 7.51 2.44 -6.31
N LYS A 726 8.60 2.57 -7.09
CA LYS A 726 9.98 2.51 -6.57
C LYS A 726 10.41 3.70 -5.71
N ASN A 727 9.69 4.82 -5.77
CA ASN A 727 10.03 6.06 -5.05
C ASN A 727 9.16 6.30 -3.80
N LEU A 728 8.46 5.28 -3.29
CA LEU A 728 7.91 5.33 -1.93
C LEU A 728 9.03 4.94 -0.96
N GLU A 729 9.76 5.93 -0.47
CA GLU A 729 10.88 5.74 0.45
C GLU A 729 10.44 5.03 1.74
N PHE A 730 11.26 4.06 2.15
CA PHE A 730 11.17 3.35 3.42
C PHE A 730 11.71 4.26 4.54
N PHE A 731 10.92 4.45 5.61
CA PHE A 731 11.30 5.28 6.76
C PHE A 731 12.44 4.65 7.59
N ASP A 732 13.52 5.40 7.86
CA ASP A 732 14.57 5.05 8.83
C ASP A 732 14.17 5.57 10.23
N PRO A 733 14.03 4.70 11.26
CA PRO A 733 13.66 5.11 12.62
C PRO A 733 14.67 6.04 13.31
N LYS A 734 15.89 6.20 12.76
CA LYS A 734 16.95 7.01 13.38
C LYS A 734 16.90 8.50 13.02
N GLU A 735 16.06 8.91 12.08
CA GLU A 735 15.97 10.30 11.59
C GLU A 735 14.89 11.14 12.30
N ALA A 736 14.11 10.54 13.21
CA ALA A 736 12.98 11.18 13.90
C ALA A 736 13.34 12.21 14.99
N ASP A 737 14.63 12.45 15.26
CA ASP A 737 15.10 13.41 16.29
C ASP A 737 15.11 14.88 15.80
N ASN A 738 14.76 15.13 14.53
CA ASN A 738 14.64 16.50 13.98
C ASN A 738 13.21 17.07 14.17
N GLU A 739 13.08 18.14 14.97
CA GLU A 739 11.80 18.83 15.26
C GLU A 739 11.05 19.33 14.00
N GLU A 740 11.77 19.68 12.92
CA GLU A 740 11.16 20.11 11.64
C GLU A 740 10.53 18.94 10.85
N GLU A 741 11.12 17.74 10.94
CA GLU A 741 10.61 16.57 10.23
C GLU A 741 9.42 15.94 10.96
N GLY A 742 9.41 15.92 12.30
CA GLY A 742 8.24 15.49 13.08
C GLY A 742 6.94 16.25 12.74
N TYR A 743 7.07 17.53 12.35
CA TYR A 743 5.93 18.34 11.88
C TYR A 743 5.45 17.92 10.47
N ARG A 744 6.38 17.57 9.57
CA ARG A 744 6.07 16.99 8.24
C ARG A 744 5.35 15.64 8.39
N HIS A 745 5.83 14.77 9.28
CA HIS A 745 5.24 13.45 9.55
C HIS A 745 3.84 13.55 10.17
N SER A 746 3.65 14.47 11.12
CA SER A 746 2.33 14.75 11.71
C SER A 746 1.33 15.24 10.66
N ARG A 747 1.78 16.04 9.70
CA ARG A 747 0.95 16.56 8.60
C ARG A 747 0.57 15.47 7.58
N LEU A 748 1.47 14.51 7.31
CA LEU A 748 1.18 13.34 6.47
C LEU A 748 0.14 12.41 7.12
N ALA A 749 0.24 12.18 8.45
CA ALA A 749 -0.75 11.41 9.19
C ALA A 749 -2.14 12.10 9.22
N VAL A 750 -2.17 13.42 9.44
CA VAL A 750 -3.42 14.22 9.36
C VAL A 750 -4.03 14.19 7.96
N ASN A 751 -3.21 14.24 6.90
CA ASN A 751 -3.68 14.11 5.53
C ASN A 751 -4.25 12.71 5.24
N ALA A 752 -3.65 11.64 5.78
CA ALA A 752 -4.16 10.28 5.63
C ALA A 752 -5.52 10.11 6.32
N VAL A 753 -5.71 10.67 7.52
CA VAL A 753 -7.00 10.68 8.23
C VAL A 753 -8.04 11.53 7.50
N GLN A 754 -7.65 12.69 6.93
CA GLN A 754 -8.54 13.48 6.10
C GLN A 754 -8.94 12.76 4.81
N MET A 755 -8.02 12.04 4.18
CA MET A 755 -8.32 11.20 3.01
C MET A 755 -9.25 10.05 3.37
N ASP A 756 -9.04 9.38 4.49
CA ASP A 756 -9.92 8.31 4.97
C ASP A 756 -11.33 8.83 5.29
N LEU A 757 -11.43 9.98 5.96
CA LEU A 757 -12.72 10.64 6.22
C LEU A 757 -13.40 11.08 4.92
N ALA A 758 -12.64 11.60 3.95
CA ALA A 758 -13.15 11.98 2.64
C ALA A 758 -13.63 10.76 1.85
N LEU A 759 -12.88 9.65 1.84
CA LEU A 759 -13.24 8.39 1.19
C LEU A 759 -14.48 7.76 1.83
N LYS A 760 -14.59 7.78 3.15
CA LYS A 760 -15.78 7.30 3.88
C LYS A 760 -17.00 8.20 3.64
N SER A 761 -16.81 9.51 3.58
CA SER A 761 -17.88 10.46 3.22
C SER A 761 -18.32 10.28 1.77
N PHE A 762 -17.39 9.97 0.86
CA PHE A 762 -17.66 9.68 -0.55
C PHE A 762 -18.40 8.34 -0.69
N ALA A 763 -18.04 7.33 0.10
CA ALA A 763 -18.74 6.05 0.17
C ALA A 763 -20.19 6.23 0.64
N LEU A 764 -20.42 7.03 1.69
CA LEU A 764 -21.76 7.44 2.17
C LEU A 764 -22.55 8.29 1.17
N ALA A 765 -21.87 9.04 0.30
CA ALA A 765 -22.51 9.78 -0.79
C ALA A 765 -22.89 8.88 -1.98
N SER A 766 -22.08 7.84 -2.21
CA SER A 766 -22.24 6.90 -3.32
C SER A 766 -23.31 5.83 -3.09
N SER A 767 -23.77 5.62 -1.85
CA SER A 767 -24.90 4.75 -1.51
C SER A 767 -26.29 5.37 -1.79
N ARG A 768 -26.34 6.60 -2.31
CA ARG A 768 -27.60 7.29 -2.61
C ARG A 768 -28.25 6.72 -3.87
N PRO A 769 -29.57 6.43 -3.87
CA PRO A 769 -30.23 5.88 -5.04
C PRO A 769 -30.22 6.90 -6.19
N MET A 770 -29.87 6.44 -7.41
CA MET A 770 -29.83 7.24 -8.64
C MET A 770 -31.15 8.01 -8.88
N ASN A 771 -32.27 7.46 -8.39
CA ASN A 771 -33.60 8.06 -8.43
C ASN A 771 -33.67 9.42 -7.71
N SER A 772 -32.94 9.61 -6.60
CA SER A 772 -32.89 10.90 -5.90
C SER A 772 -32.23 12.02 -6.72
N TRP A 773 -31.30 11.66 -7.61
CA TRP A 773 -30.67 12.60 -8.53
C TRP A 773 -31.55 12.95 -9.73
N VAL A 774 -32.36 12.01 -10.20
CA VAL A 774 -33.37 12.27 -11.23
C VAL A 774 -34.48 13.18 -10.68
N GLU A 775 -34.88 12.99 -9.41
CA GLU A 775 -35.83 13.87 -8.71
C GLU A 775 -35.34 15.31 -8.56
N LEU A 776 -34.02 15.55 -8.52
CA LEU A 776 -33.46 16.90 -8.48
C LEU A 776 -33.98 17.77 -9.63
N PHE A 777 -34.00 17.23 -10.86
CA PHE A 777 -34.48 17.96 -12.04
C PHE A 777 -35.97 18.32 -11.96
N GLU A 778 -36.78 17.48 -11.30
CA GLU A 778 -38.20 17.76 -11.06
C GLU A 778 -38.40 18.78 -9.94
N LYS A 779 -37.57 18.74 -8.90
CA LYS A 779 -37.58 19.72 -7.80
C LYS A 779 -37.08 21.10 -8.25
N LEU A 780 -36.09 21.16 -9.14
CA LEU A 780 -35.60 22.39 -9.79
C LEU A 780 -36.73 23.21 -10.44
N LYS A 781 -37.69 22.52 -11.04
CA LYS A 781 -38.87 23.16 -11.66
C LYS A 781 -39.81 23.78 -10.61
N LYS A 782 -39.93 23.13 -9.44
CA LYS A 782 -40.84 23.50 -8.34
C LYS A 782 -40.28 24.60 -7.42
N TRP A 783 -38.96 24.80 -7.37
CA TRP A 783 -38.31 25.74 -6.46
C TRP A 783 -38.67 27.20 -6.75
N GLU A 784 -39.24 27.93 -5.79
CA GLU A 784 -39.53 29.37 -5.91
C GLU A 784 -38.23 30.21 -5.95
N CYS A 785 -38.08 31.06 -6.98
CA CYS A 785 -36.98 32.02 -7.05
C CYS A 785 -37.43 33.33 -6.42
N THR A 786 -36.64 33.88 -5.51
CA THR A 786 -36.93 35.17 -4.87
C THR A 786 -36.41 36.31 -5.73
N SER A 787 -36.95 37.52 -5.56
CA SER A 787 -36.49 38.71 -6.30
C SER A 787 -35.04 39.13 -6.00
N SER A 788 -34.38 38.48 -5.04
CA SER A 788 -32.96 38.69 -4.71
C SER A 788 -32.00 37.75 -5.45
N ASP A 789 -32.51 36.80 -6.22
CA ASP A 789 -31.68 35.81 -6.92
C ASP A 789 -31.03 36.37 -8.19
N HIS A 790 -29.86 35.85 -8.55
CA HIS A 790 -29.15 36.29 -9.75
C HIS A 790 -30.00 36.04 -11.01
N PRO A 791 -30.06 36.97 -11.99
CA PRO A 791 -30.86 36.79 -13.21
C PRO A 791 -30.56 35.49 -13.98
N LEU A 792 -29.32 34.99 -13.91
CA LEU A 792 -28.93 33.70 -14.48
C LEU A 792 -29.63 32.49 -13.83
N VAL A 793 -29.93 32.54 -12.53
CA VAL A 793 -30.66 31.46 -11.82
C VAL A 793 -32.10 31.37 -12.32
N HIS A 794 -32.74 32.52 -12.60
CA HIS A 794 -34.07 32.55 -13.21
C HIS A 794 -34.06 31.98 -14.63
N ARG A 795 -33.02 32.29 -15.42
CA ARG A 795 -32.82 31.71 -16.76
C ARG A 795 -32.60 30.19 -16.68
N ALA A 796 -31.77 29.72 -15.74
CA ALA A 796 -31.55 28.28 -15.53
C ALA A 796 -32.85 27.54 -15.26
N ARG A 797 -33.72 28.11 -14.42
CA ARG A 797 -35.05 27.55 -14.14
C ARG A 797 -35.94 27.46 -15.38
N ALA A 798 -35.93 28.49 -16.23
CA ALA A 798 -36.75 28.51 -17.44
C ALA A 798 -36.33 27.42 -18.44
N SER A 799 -35.04 27.07 -18.48
CA SER A 799 -34.47 26.06 -19.37
C SER A 799 -34.29 24.67 -18.74
N VAL A 800 -34.92 24.36 -17.59
CA VAL A 800 -34.77 23.06 -16.90
C VAL A 800 -35.15 21.87 -17.78
N SER A 801 -36.16 22.01 -18.65
CA SER A 801 -36.55 20.95 -19.60
C SER A 801 -35.41 20.59 -20.55
N ASP A 802 -34.72 21.61 -21.05
CA ASP A 802 -33.67 21.47 -22.05
C ASP A 802 -32.39 20.97 -21.36
N ILE A 803 -32.09 21.48 -20.15
CA ILE A 803 -30.99 20.99 -19.30
C ILE A 803 -31.17 19.49 -18.98
N LYS A 804 -32.40 19.06 -18.63
CA LYS A 804 -32.69 17.65 -18.32
C LYS A 804 -32.28 16.73 -19.47
N SER A 805 -32.51 17.15 -20.72
CA SER A 805 -32.19 16.38 -21.92
C SER A 805 -30.69 16.21 -22.19
N LEU A 806 -29.83 17.03 -21.57
CA LEU A 806 -28.38 16.93 -21.74
C LEU A 806 -27.75 15.81 -20.91
N TYR A 807 -28.36 15.52 -19.75
CA TYR A 807 -27.82 14.58 -18.77
C TYR A 807 -28.61 13.27 -18.68
N LEU A 808 -29.91 13.28 -18.99
CA LEU A 808 -30.79 12.12 -18.84
C LEU A 808 -31.27 11.57 -20.19
N GLU A 809 -31.29 10.25 -20.31
CA GLU A 809 -31.85 9.48 -21.41
C GLU A 809 -33.20 8.86 -20.99
N GLU A 810 -34.15 8.82 -21.93
CA GLU A 810 -35.46 8.19 -21.75
C GLU A 810 -35.39 6.71 -22.12
N TYR A 811 -35.87 5.83 -21.22
CA TYR A 811 -36.04 4.42 -21.53
C TYR A 811 -37.48 3.97 -21.25
N ALA A 812 -38.06 3.25 -22.21
CA ALA A 812 -39.41 2.74 -22.12
C ALA A 812 -39.39 1.35 -21.44
N THR A 813 -40.06 1.25 -20.29
CA THR A 813 -40.43 -0.04 -19.70
C THR A 813 -41.75 -0.55 -20.30
N ASN A 814 -41.96 -1.87 -20.30
CA ASN A 814 -43.11 -2.57 -20.93
C ASN A 814 -44.52 -2.15 -20.45
N GLU A 815 -44.64 -1.14 -19.59
CA GLU A 815 -45.90 -0.69 -18.94
C GLU A 815 -46.28 0.78 -19.26
N ASP A 816 -45.87 1.35 -20.40
CA ASP A 816 -46.19 2.74 -20.81
C ASP A 816 -45.69 3.86 -19.85
N ILE A 817 -44.88 3.52 -18.84
CA ILE A 817 -44.23 4.49 -17.93
C ILE A 817 -42.83 4.81 -18.46
N VAL A 818 -42.60 6.07 -18.85
CA VAL A 818 -41.29 6.60 -19.25
C VAL A 818 -40.44 6.85 -18.00
N LYS A 819 -39.33 6.12 -17.85
CA LYS A 819 -38.35 6.36 -16.77
C LYS A 819 -37.12 7.06 -17.35
N TYR A 820 -36.47 7.87 -16.52
CA TYR A 820 -35.25 8.61 -16.88
C TYR A 820 -34.03 7.97 -16.19
N GLN A 821 -32.91 7.86 -16.91
CA GLN A 821 -31.62 7.43 -16.37
C GLN A 821 -30.53 8.39 -16.87
N PHE A 822 -29.45 8.58 -16.11
CA PHE A 822 -28.30 9.34 -16.63
C PHE A 822 -27.65 8.63 -17.82
N ALA A 823 -27.19 9.41 -18.79
CA ALA A 823 -26.46 8.92 -19.95
C ALA A 823 -25.23 8.09 -19.56
N LYS A 824 -24.85 7.11 -20.40
CA LYS A 824 -23.87 6.03 -20.09
C LYS A 824 -22.50 6.52 -19.55
N ASP A 825 -22.09 7.73 -19.91
CA ASP A 825 -20.80 8.36 -19.58
C ASP A 825 -20.89 9.49 -18.53
N VAL A 826 -22.05 9.68 -17.91
CA VAL A 826 -22.25 10.60 -16.79
C VAL A 826 -22.67 9.81 -15.55
N ASN A 827 -21.77 9.72 -14.58
CA ASN A 827 -22.10 9.19 -13.27
C ASN A 827 -21.96 10.26 -12.18
N PRO A 828 -23.07 10.85 -11.68
CA PRO A 828 -23.01 11.93 -10.70
C PRO A 828 -22.42 11.51 -9.34
N THR A 829 -22.26 10.21 -9.06
CA THR A 829 -21.68 9.72 -7.80
C THR A 829 -20.19 9.42 -7.88
N THR A 830 -19.64 9.16 -9.07
CA THR A 830 -18.23 8.76 -9.24
C THR A 830 -17.43 9.73 -10.10
N ASP A 831 -18.06 10.41 -11.06
CA ASP A 831 -17.40 11.43 -11.87
C ASP A 831 -17.32 12.77 -11.12
N GLY A 832 -16.11 13.13 -10.71
CA GLY A 832 -15.82 14.50 -10.27
C GLY A 832 -16.17 15.50 -11.38
N CYS A 833 -16.81 16.61 -11.02
CA CYS A 833 -17.21 17.66 -11.97
C CYS A 833 -18.15 17.20 -13.12
N TRP A 834 -18.99 16.16 -12.91
CA TRP A 834 -19.91 15.60 -13.92
C TRP A 834 -20.79 16.64 -14.64
N ILE A 835 -21.07 17.76 -13.99
CA ILE A 835 -21.85 18.89 -14.53
C ILE A 835 -21.22 19.40 -15.84
N PHE A 836 -19.90 19.35 -15.99
CA PHE A 836 -19.19 19.86 -17.17
C PHE A 836 -18.96 18.81 -18.28
N VAL A 837 -19.37 17.55 -18.08
CA VAL A 837 -19.19 16.47 -19.07
C VAL A 837 -19.76 16.82 -20.46
N PRO A 838 -20.91 17.50 -20.61
CA PRO A 838 -21.41 17.90 -21.92
C PRO A 838 -20.44 18.78 -22.71
N ILE A 839 -19.66 19.66 -22.06
CA ILE A 839 -18.65 20.49 -22.74
C ILE A 839 -17.56 19.61 -23.35
N ARG A 840 -17.09 18.60 -22.60
CA ARG A 840 -16.09 17.65 -23.09
C ARG A 840 -16.60 16.81 -24.26
N ARG A 841 -17.86 16.36 -24.22
CA ARG A 841 -18.49 15.65 -25.34
C ARG A 841 -18.47 16.49 -26.62
N ILE A 842 -18.80 17.78 -26.51
CA ILE A 842 -18.79 18.69 -27.67
C ILE A 842 -17.38 18.83 -28.24
N ILE A 843 -16.35 18.97 -27.41
CA ILE A 843 -14.96 19.06 -27.89
C ILE A 843 -14.62 17.84 -28.75
N ASN A 844 -14.87 16.63 -28.24
CA ASN A 844 -14.60 15.38 -28.99
C ASN A 844 -15.39 15.35 -30.30
N VAL A 845 -16.67 15.74 -30.27
CA VAL A 845 -17.55 15.78 -31.46
C VAL A 845 -17.06 16.80 -32.49
N ILE A 846 -16.56 17.96 -32.06
CA ILE A 846 -16.03 19.00 -32.95
C ILE A 846 -14.71 18.54 -33.58
N GLU A 847 -13.83 17.92 -32.80
CA GLU A 847 -12.58 17.33 -33.27
C GLU A 847 -12.83 16.23 -34.31
N ASP A 848 -13.78 15.33 -34.06
CA ASP A 848 -14.20 14.28 -35.00
C ASP A 848 -14.80 14.87 -36.29
N ARG A 849 -15.58 15.96 -36.17
CA ARG A 849 -16.21 16.63 -37.32
C ARG A 849 -15.22 17.46 -38.14
N GLN A 850 -14.05 17.82 -37.59
CA GLN A 850 -13.09 18.79 -38.17
C GLN A 850 -13.77 20.06 -38.72
N ARG A 851 -14.77 20.57 -38.00
CA ARG A 851 -15.60 21.72 -38.43
C ARG A 851 -15.72 22.74 -37.30
N LEU A 852 -16.12 23.96 -37.64
CA LEU A 852 -16.44 25.00 -36.66
C LEU A 852 -17.67 24.61 -35.82
N PRO A 853 -17.80 25.14 -34.58
CA PRO A 853 -18.97 24.92 -33.73
C PRO A 853 -20.27 25.27 -34.46
N THR A 854 -21.30 24.45 -34.28
CA THR A 854 -22.64 24.75 -34.80
C THR A 854 -23.47 25.53 -33.78
N PRO A 855 -24.56 26.20 -34.18
CA PRO A 855 -25.48 26.84 -33.23
C PRO A 855 -26.01 25.89 -32.16
N ASP A 856 -26.21 24.62 -32.50
CA ASP A 856 -26.65 23.58 -31.56
C ASP A 856 -25.57 23.30 -30.50
N ASP A 857 -24.29 23.26 -30.90
CA ASP A 857 -23.16 23.08 -29.97
C ASP A 857 -23.05 24.26 -28.99
N LEU A 858 -23.30 25.49 -29.47
CA LEU A 858 -23.35 26.69 -28.64
C LEU A 858 -24.47 26.62 -27.59
N ASP A 859 -25.65 26.13 -27.97
CA ASP A 859 -26.78 26.00 -27.05
C ASP A 859 -26.50 24.97 -25.95
N ILE A 860 -25.81 23.87 -26.24
CA ILE A 860 -25.39 22.90 -25.21
C ILE A 860 -24.40 23.55 -24.24
N VAL A 861 -23.42 24.33 -24.71
CA VAL A 861 -22.47 25.04 -23.84
C VAL A 861 -23.20 26.05 -22.94
N ARG A 862 -24.13 26.83 -23.51
CA ARG A 862 -24.95 27.78 -22.74
C ARG A 862 -25.74 27.08 -21.64
N LEU A 863 -26.47 26.02 -21.96
CA LEU A 863 -27.28 25.27 -21.00
C LEU A 863 -26.42 24.62 -19.92
N THR A 864 -25.24 24.10 -20.28
CA THR A 864 -24.30 23.49 -19.34
C THR A 864 -23.74 24.51 -18.34
N LEU A 865 -23.28 25.66 -18.83
CA LEU A 865 -22.78 26.74 -17.97
C LEU A 865 -23.89 27.36 -17.11
N LEU A 866 -25.11 27.42 -17.64
CA LEU A 866 -26.26 27.95 -16.91
C LEU A 866 -26.64 27.02 -15.75
N PHE A 867 -26.59 25.70 -15.97
CA PHE A 867 -26.81 24.70 -14.94
C PHE A 867 -25.71 24.73 -13.87
N SER A 868 -24.45 24.91 -14.26
CA SER A 868 -23.35 24.99 -13.31
C SER A 868 -23.42 26.25 -12.43
N VAL A 869 -23.82 27.40 -12.99
CA VAL A 869 -24.04 28.63 -12.22
C VAL A 869 -25.17 28.46 -11.20
N TRP A 870 -26.23 27.73 -11.56
CA TRP A 870 -27.30 27.41 -10.62
C TRP A 870 -26.78 26.65 -9.39
N PHE A 871 -26.01 25.58 -9.60
CA PHE A 871 -25.38 24.83 -8.50
C PHE A 871 -24.49 25.73 -7.65
N LEU A 872 -23.64 26.54 -8.28
CA LEU A 872 -22.71 27.42 -7.57
C LEU A 872 -23.42 28.44 -6.67
N LYS A 873 -24.51 29.07 -7.13
CA LYS A 873 -25.19 30.14 -6.38
C LYS A 873 -26.26 29.66 -5.42
N LYS A 874 -26.88 28.50 -5.66
CA LYS A 874 -28.00 27.98 -4.85
C LYS A 874 -27.64 26.81 -3.96
N GLN A 875 -26.66 26.00 -4.36
CA GLN A 875 -26.28 24.75 -3.71
C GLN A 875 -24.75 24.65 -3.65
N ASP A 876 -24.11 25.69 -3.12
CA ASP A 876 -22.66 25.81 -3.00
C ASP A 876 -22.03 24.62 -2.26
N THR A 877 -22.64 24.18 -1.16
CA THR A 877 -22.21 23.02 -0.37
C THR A 877 -22.25 21.71 -1.16
N LEU A 878 -23.30 21.51 -1.95
CA LEU A 878 -23.44 20.33 -2.82
C LEU A 878 -22.44 20.39 -3.98
N PHE A 879 -22.22 21.59 -4.54
CA PHE A 879 -21.24 21.81 -5.58
C PHE A 879 -19.81 21.49 -5.08
N GLU A 880 -19.42 21.99 -3.92
CA GLU A 880 -18.09 21.74 -3.32
C GLU A 880 -17.83 20.27 -2.96
N MET A 881 -18.88 19.46 -2.80
CA MET A 881 -18.75 18.04 -2.48
C MET A 881 -18.17 17.23 -3.64
N PHE A 882 -18.47 17.61 -4.89
CA PHE A 882 -18.09 16.84 -6.09
C PHE A 882 -17.22 17.63 -7.07
N ALA A 883 -17.08 18.94 -6.87
CA ALA A 883 -16.28 19.80 -7.71
C ALA A 883 -14.89 20.02 -7.11
N VAL A 884 -13.87 19.39 -7.71
CA VAL A 884 -12.47 19.69 -7.39
C VAL A 884 -12.12 21.02 -8.07
N PRO A 885 -11.68 22.07 -7.35
CA PRO A 885 -11.44 23.39 -7.93
C PRO A 885 -10.48 23.41 -9.13
N SER A 886 -9.43 22.56 -9.10
CA SER A 886 -8.50 22.43 -10.23
C SER A 886 -9.16 21.82 -11.47
N ASP A 887 -10.04 20.83 -11.31
CA ASP A 887 -10.75 20.21 -12.44
C ASP A 887 -11.80 21.16 -13.03
N VAL A 888 -12.50 21.92 -12.17
CA VAL A 888 -13.39 22.99 -12.62
C VAL A 888 -12.62 24.01 -13.47
N ALA A 889 -11.42 24.40 -13.05
CA ALA A 889 -10.59 25.31 -13.83
C ALA A 889 -10.30 24.74 -15.23
N VAL A 890 -9.95 23.46 -15.36
CA VAL A 890 -9.72 22.82 -16.66
C VAL A 890 -10.99 22.82 -17.52
N HIS A 891 -12.15 22.46 -16.96
CA HIS A 891 -13.41 22.43 -17.70
C HIS A 891 -13.92 23.82 -18.12
N ILE A 892 -13.65 24.86 -17.33
CA ILE A 892 -13.93 26.24 -17.75
C ILE A 892 -12.95 26.67 -18.86
N ALA A 893 -11.69 26.24 -18.80
CA ALA A 893 -10.71 26.51 -19.86
C ALA A 893 -11.07 25.84 -21.20
N GLU A 894 -11.67 24.65 -21.16
CA GLU A 894 -12.19 23.92 -22.32
C GLU A 894 -13.21 24.73 -23.14
N VAL A 895 -13.97 25.64 -22.50
CA VAL A 895 -14.89 26.53 -23.23
C VAL A 895 -14.14 27.48 -24.17
N PHE A 896 -12.95 27.95 -23.77
CA PHE A 896 -12.12 28.81 -24.63
C PHE A 896 -11.49 28.05 -25.80
N ILE A 897 -11.31 26.73 -25.65
CA ILE A 897 -10.77 25.85 -26.70
C ILE A 897 -11.78 25.70 -27.84
N LEU A 898 -13.09 25.67 -27.56
CA LEU A 898 -14.15 25.49 -28.57
C LEU A 898 -14.16 26.55 -29.68
N GLY A 899 -13.59 27.74 -29.43
CA GLY A 899 -13.38 28.77 -30.44
C GLY A 899 -14.20 30.05 -30.21
N PRO A 900 -13.93 31.11 -31.00
CA PRO A 900 -14.45 32.46 -30.77
C PRO A 900 -15.97 32.56 -30.89
N GLU A 901 -16.59 31.70 -31.69
CA GLU A 901 -18.05 31.64 -31.84
C GLU A 901 -18.76 31.25 -30.53
N VAL A 902 -18.04 30.60 -29.62
CA VAL A 902 -18.57 30.13 -28.33
C VAL A 902 -18.29 31.13 -27.20
N TYR A 903 -17.02 31.50 -26.96
CA TYR A 903 -16.71 32.39 -25.83
C TYR A 903 -17.03 33.87 -26.09
N ALA A 904 -17.18 34.29 -27.35
CA ALA A 904 -17.61 35.66 -27.67
C ALA A 904 -19.13 35.84 -27.59
N ASP A 905 -19.89 34.76 -27.36
CA ASP A 905 -21.32 34.85 -27.09
C ASP A 905 -21.60 35.63 -25.80
N GLU A 906 -22.53 36.57 -25.85
CA GLU A 906 -22.82 37.48 -24.74
C GLU A 906 -23.25 36.72 -23.46
N GLN A 907 -24.02 35.63 -23.62
CA GLN A 907 -24.48 34.85 -22.47
C GLN A 907 -23.38 33.97 -21.89
N VAL A 908 -22.57 33.34 -22.74
CA VAL A 908 -21.42 32.53 -22.32
C VAL A 908 -20.39 33.41 -21.60
N SER A 909 -20.09 34.59 -22.16
CA SER A 909 -19.15 35.55 -21.57
C SER A 909 -19.60 36.01 -20.18
N GLU A 910 -20.89 36.33 -19.98
CA GLU A 910 -21.45 36.69 -18.67
C GLU A 910 -21.22 35.58 -17.62
N MET A 911 -21.40 34.31 -18.01
CA MET A 911 -21.20 33.16 -17.12
C MET A 911 -19.71 32.87 -16.86
N LEU A 912 -18.85 33.01 -17.87
CA LEU A 912 -17.40 32.83 -17.72
C LEU A 912 -16.81 33.88 -16.76
N HIS A 913 -17.25 35.13 -16.86
CA HIS A 913 -16.85 36.18 -15.94
C HIS A 913 -17.18 35.84 -14.48
N LEU A 914 -18.37 35.28 -14.23
CA LEU A 914 -18.78 34.82 -12.89
C LEU A 914 -17.89 33.67 -12.39
N TRP A 915 -17.58 32.69 -13.25
CA TRP A 915 -16.70 31.57 -12.87
C TRP A 915 -15.28 32.03 -12.54
N VAL A 916 -14.72 32.95 -13.32
CA VAL A 916 -13.36 33.47 -13.08
C VAL A 916 -13.33 34.33 -11.81
N ASP A 917 -14.27 35.28 -11.65
CA ASP A 917 -14.24 36.27 -10.58
C ASP A 917 -14.75 35.77 -9.24
N ASP A 918 -15.89 35.09 -9.25
CA ASP A 918 -16.59 34.71 -8.01
C ASP A 918 -16.11 33.35 -7.47
N TYR A 919 -15.51 32.50 -8.33
CA TYR A 919 -15.09 31.16 -7.93
C TYR A 919 -13.58 30.93 -8.05
N LEU A 920 -12.99 30.99 -9.25
CA LEU A 920 -11.60 30.57 -9.47
C LEU A 920 -10.59 31.49 -8.78
N ILE A 921 -10.72 32.81 -8.92
CA ILE A 921 -9.82 33.77 -8.27
C ILE A 921 -9.86 33.65 -6.74
N PRO A 922 -11.04 33.60 -6.06
CA PRO A 922 -11.10 33.37 -4.61
C PRO A 922 -10.53 32.02 -4.16
N LYS A 923 -10.70 30.94 -4.94
CA LYS A 923 -10.09 29.63 -4.63
C LYS A 923 -8.57 29.67 -4.80
N GLY A 924 -8.08 30.33 -5.83
CA GLY A 924 -6.66 30.61 -6.05
C GLY A 924 -6.04 31.42 -4.92
N MET A 925 -6.70 32.50 -4.48
CA MET A 925 -6.26 33.34 -3.34
C MET A 925 -6.10 32.57 -2.02
N ASN A 926 -6.88 31.50 -1.85
CA ASN A 926 -6.83 30.58 -0.72
C ASN A 926 -5.91 29.37 -0.95
N GLN A 927 -5.10 29.38 -2.03
CA GLN A 927 -4.15 28.32 -2.39
C GLN A 927 -4.80 26.93 -2.58
N LYS A 928 -6.05 26.88 -3.06
CA LYS A 928 -6.79 25.63 -3.32
C LYS A 928 -6.66 25.09 -4.74
N LEU A 929 -5.92 25.78 -5.62
CA LEU A 929 -5.69 25.37 -7.01
C LEU A 929 -4.30 24.78 -7.17
N SER A 930 -4.23 23.56 -7.70
CA SER A 930 -2.98 22.81 -7.93
C SER A 930 -2.97 22.21 -9.32
N PHE A 931 -1.95 22.57 -10.11
CA PHE A 931 -1.79 22.12 -11.50
C PHE A 931 -0.41 21.48 -11.67
N PRO A 932 -0.28 20.16 -11.41
CA PRO A 932 0.97 19.43 -11.60
C PRO A 932 1.28 19.23 -13.09
N ARG A 933 2.48 19.57 -13.54
CA ARG A 933 2.81 19.48 -14.98
C ARG A 933 2.76 18.05 -15.56
N LYS A 934 3.22 17.04 -14.79
CA LYS A 934 3.41 15.64 -15.22
C LYS A 934 2.36 14.64 -14.70
N LYS A 935 1.37 15.08 -13.91
CA LYS A 935 0.32 14.20 -13.37
C LYS A 935 -1.01 14.43 -14.11
N PRO A 936 -1.87 13.40 -14.18
CA PRO A 936 -3.18 13.55 -14.79
C PRO A 936 -4.09 14.48 -13.97
N ILE A 937 -4.92 15.27 -14.66
CA ILE A 937 -5.89 16.21 -14.08
C ILE A 937 -7.13 16.29 -14.98
N ALA A 938 -8.35 16.29 -14.42
CA ALA A 938 -9.60 16.35 -15.21
C ALA A 938 -9.65 15.38 -16.41
N LYS A 939 -9.18 14.13 -16.23
CA LYS A 939 -9.03 13.08 -17.26
C LYS A 939 -8.04 13.42 -18.41
N LEU A 940 -7.26 14.50 -18.31
CA LEU A 940 -6.12 14.78 -19.19
C LEU A 940 -4.89 13.97 -18.74
N SER A 941 -4.12 13.45 -19.70
CA SER A 941 -2.87 12.72 -19.44
C SER A 941 -1.73 13.63 -18.97
N GLU A 942 -1.63 14.85 -19.52
CA GLU A 942 -0.58 15.82 -19.19
C GLU A 942 -1.12 17.26 -19.23
N PHE A 943 -1.07 17.97 -18.09
CA PHE A 943 -1.53 19.36 -18.00
C PHE A 943 -0.73 20.32 -18.88
N GLN A 944 0.59 20.09 -19.02
CA GLN A 944 1.45 20.97 -19.81
C GLN A 944 1.03 21.04 -21.27
N SER A 945 0.65 19.90 -21.86
CA SER A 945 0.22 19.82 -23.25
C SER A 945 -1.09 20.61 -23.48
N PHE A 946 -2.03 20.53 -22.53
CA PHE A 946 -3.25 21.33 -22.53
C PHE A 946 -2.98 22.84 -22.40
N TYR A 947 -2.09 23.25 -21.48
CA TYR A 947 -1.76 24.66 -21.28
C TYR A 947 -1.07 25.29 -22.51
N ILE A 948 -0.23 24.52 -23.22
CA ILE A 948 0.38 24.95 -24.49
C ILE A 948 -0.69 25.15 -25.57
N ASP A 949 -1.62 24.20 -25.72
CA ASP A 949 -2.74 24.34 -26.67
C ASP A 949 -3.59 25.58 -26.36
N LEU A 950 -3.88 25.83 -25.07
CA LEU A 950 -4.62 27.00 -24.62
C LEU A 950 -3.92 28.32 -25.00
N ILE A 951 -2.60 28.38 -24.84
CA ILE A 951 -1.78 29.53 -25.26
C ILE A 951 -1.79 29.70 -26.78
N ASP A 952 -1.68 28.63 -27.55
CA ASP A 952 -1.65 28.69 -29.01
C ASP A 952 -3.01 29.12 -29.57
N ARG A 953 -4.13 28.62 -29.03
CA ARG A 953 -5.48 29.08 -29.39
C ARG A 953 -5.72 30.55 -29.03
N TYR A 954 -5.16 31.02 -27.91
CA TYR A 954 -5.21 32.44 -27.58
C TYR A 954 -4.47 33.30 -28.62
N LYS A 955 -3.33 32.85 -29.15
CA LYS A 955 -2.59 33.55 -30.21
C LYS A 955 -3.37 33.61 -31.53
N GLU A 956 -4.04 32.52 -31.87
CA GLU A 956 -4.73 32.37 -33.16
C GLU A 956 -6.07 33.11 -33.16
N HIS A 957 -6.85 32.99 -32.08
CA HIS A 957 -8.25 33.41 -32.04
C HIS A 957 -8.63 34.23 -30.81
N GLY A 958 -7.79 34.27 -29.77
CA GLY A 958 -8.09 34.92 -28.49
C GLY A 958 -8.37 36.42 -28.59
N GLY A 959 -7.79 37.12 -29.57
CA GLY A 959 -8.21 38.47 -29.95
C GLY A 959 -8.22 39.53 -28.83
N GLY A 960 -7.40 39.37 -27.78
CA GLY A 960 -7.41 40.26 -26.62
C GLY A 960 -8.59 40.04 -25.65
N HIS A 961 -9.30 38.92 -25.73
CA HIS A 961 -10.41 38.57 -24.84
C HIS A 961 -9.93 38.48 -23.39
N LYS A 962 -10.48 39.34 -22.53
CA LYS A 962 -9.99 39.56 -21.17
C LYS A 962 -10.07 38.30 -20.30
N ASP A 963 -11.22 37.64 -20.25
CA ASP A 963 -11.40 36.46 -19.39
C ASP A 963 -10.60 35.25 -19.88
N PHE A 964 -10.27 35.19 -21.17
CA PHE A 964 -9.42 34.14 -21.71
C PHE A 964 -7.99 34.33 -21.19
N PHE A 965 -7.46 35.56 -21.27
CA PHE A 965 -6.15 35.85 -20.68
C PHE A 965 -6.11 35.67 -19.16
N ARG A 966 -7.18 36.08 -18.46
CA ARG A 966 -7.29 35.90 -17.00
C ARG A 966 -7.32 34.41 -16.62
N MET A 967 -7.95 33.56 -17.43
CA MET A 967 -7.91 32.12 -17.24
C MET A 967 -6.50 31.54 -17.38
N ILE A 968 -5.72 32.00 -18.38
CA ILE A 968 -4.30 31.63 -18.53
C ILE A 968 -3.51 32.06 -17.27
N MET A 969 -3.79 33.26 -16.75
CA MET A 969 -3.14 33.75 -15.52
C MET A 969 -3.53 32.97 -14.26
N VAL A 970 -4.75 32.42 -14.16
CA VAL A 970 -5.15 31.52 -13.06
C VAL A 970 -4.24 30.29 -13.02
N PHE A 971 -4.01 29.63 -14.16
CA PHE A 971 -3.09 28.48 -14.23
C PHE A 971 -1.64 28.87 -13.96
N ALA A 972 -1.19 30.01 -14.49
CA ALA A 972 0.22 30.41 -14.40
C ALA A 972 0.60 30.91 -13.00
N SER A 973 -0.17 31.85 -12.45
CA SER A 973 0.19 32.55 -11.21
C SER A 973 -0.49 32.00 -9.97
N MET A 974 -1.70 31.43 -10.05
CA MET A 974 -2.46 30.97 -8.87
C MET A 974 -2.31 29.47 -8.61
N ASN A 975 -1.26 28.85 -9.14
CA ASN A 975 -0.90 27.46 -8.86
C ASN A 975 -0.22 27.37 -7.47
N SER A 976 -0.67 26.44 -6.63
CA SER A 976 -0.10 26.20 -5.30
C SER A 976 1.31 25.61 -5.37
N ILE A 977 1.68 24.96 -6.48
CA ILE A 977 3.00 24.35 -6.69
C ILE A 977 3.97 25.43 -7.21
N PRO A 978 4.98 25.87 -6.43
CA PRO A 978 5.80 27.04 -6.79
C PRO A 978 6.64 26.87 -8.05
N LEU A 979 7.30 25.72 -8.18
CA LEU A 979 8.16 25.42 -9.33
C LEU A 979 7.35 25.35 -10.63
N ASP A 980 6.21 24.65 -10.61
CA ASP A 980 5.33 24.54 -11.77
C ASP A 980 4.75 25.91 -12.15
N SER A 981 4.31 26.72 -11.18
CA SER A 981 3.88 28.11 -11.40
C SER A 981 4.95 28.94 -12.13
N LEU A 982 6.19 28.92 -11.63
CA LEU A 982 7.31 29.66 -12.22
C LEU A 982 7.58 29.25 -13.66
N LEU A 983 7.53 27.95 -13.94
CA LEU A 983 7.77 27.41 -15.28
C LEU A 983 6.62 27.75 -16.26
N THR A 984 5.36 27.74 -15.81
CA THR A 984 4.22 28.21 -16.64
C THR A 984 4.27 29.72 -16.88
N LEU A 985 4.70 30.52 -15.90
CA LEU A 985 4.94 31.96 -16.08
C LEU A 985 6.11 32.19 -17.06
N GLU A 986 7.18 31.42 -16.95
CA GLU A 986 8.31 31.48 -17.88
C GLU A 986 7.87 31.24 -19.33
N GLN A 987 7.00 30.24 -19.56
CA GLN A 987 6.44 29.97 -20.89
C GLN A 987 5.59 31.13 -21.42
N LEU A 988 4.77 31.75 -20.55
CA LEU A 988 3.92 32.86 -20.93
C LEU A 988 4.73 34.12 -21.29
N PHE A 989 5.75 34.45 -20.49
CA PHE A 989 6.57 35.65 -20.64
C PHE A 989 7.83 35.45 -21.49
N ASN A 990 8.00 34.29 -22.12
CA ASN A 990 9.10 34.07 -23.04
C ASN A 990 8.98 35.04 -24.25
N PRO A 991 10.02 35.81 -24.62
CA PRO A 991 9.99 36.67 -25.80
C PRO A 991 9.65 35.92 -27.10
N GLY A 992 9.92 34.61 -27.14
CA GLY A 992 9.59 33.75 -28.28
C GLY A 992 8.10 33.41 -28.41
N THR A 993 7.29 33.55 -27.36
CA THR A 993 5.86 33.17 -27.40
C THR A 993 4.93 34.30 -27.81
N ALA A 994 5.37 35.56 -27.91
CA ALA A 994 4.65 36.74 -28.43
C ALA A 994 3.23 37.05 -27.86
N VAL A 995 2.65 36.19 -27.03
CA VAL A 995 1.27 36.28 -26.48
C VAL A 995 1.08 37.58 -25.73
N VAL A 996 2.04 37.93 -24.87
CA VAL A 996 1.95 39.09 -23.99
C VAL A 996 1.88 40.42 -24.77
N ARG A 997 2.29 40.44 -26.04
CA ARG A 997 2.18 41.62 -26.92
C ARG A 997 0.77 41.84 -27.48
N GLN A 998 -0.08 40.80 -27.45
CA GLN A 998 -1.43 40.79 -28.01
C GLN A 998 -2.53 41.02 -26.96
N VAL A 999 -2.16 41.05 -25.68
CA VAL A 999 -3.08 41.26 -24.55
C VAL A 999 -3.56 42.72 -24.53
N ASP A 1000 -4.78 42.96 -24.04
CA ASP A 1000 -5.29 44.30 -23.69
C ASP A 1000 -6.10 44.20 -22.39
N VAL A 1001 -5.38 44.25 -21.26
CA VAL A 1001 -5.95 43.99 -19.92
C VAL A 1001 -5.61 45.15 -18.97
N SER A 1002 -6.62 45.60 -18.22
CA SER A 1002 -6.50 46.75 -17.33
C SER A 1002 -5.77 46.40 -16.03
N MET A 1003 -5.41 47.43 -15.24
CA MET A 1003 -4.82 47.20 -13.92
C MET A 1003 -5.79 46.50 -12.96
N LEU A 1004 -7.09 46.79 -13.06
CA LEU A 1004 -8.11 46.20 -12.18
C LEU A 1004 -8.25 44.68 -12.43
N ASP A 1005 -8.15 44.27 -13.69
CA ASP A 1005 -8.27 42.87 -14.09
C ASP A 1005 -7.08 42.02 -13.58
N MET A 1006 -5.91 42.66 -13.39
CA MET A 1006 -4.68 42.01 -12.94
C MET A 1006 -4.43 42.11 -11.43
N ASP A 1007 -5.12 43.01 -10.73
CA ASP A 1007 -4.96 43.27 -9.29
C ASP A 1007 -5.03 42.00 -8.41
N PRO A 1008 -5.93 41.03 -8.66
CA PRO A 1008 -5.94 39.78 -7.89
C PRO A 1008 -4.65 38.97 -8.07
N PHE A 1009 -4.12 38.86 -9.29
CA PHE A 1009 -2.89 38.10 -9.55
C PHE A 1009 -1.68 38.79 -8.91
N ILE A 1010 -1.63 40.13 -8.93
CA ILE A 1010 -0.57 40.91 -8.28
C ILE A 1010 -0.59 40.65 -6.77
N LYS A 1011 -1.75 40.81 -6.11
CA LYS A 1011 -1.92 40.58 -4.67
C LYS A 1011 -1.60 39.13 -4.26
N TYR A 1012 -1.99 38.17 -5.09
CA TYR A 1012 -1.65 36.76 -4.85
C TYR A 1012 -0.13 36.55 -4.88
N THR A 1013 0.54 37.03 -5.93
CA THR A 1013 1.99 36.90 -6.07
C THR A 1013 2.72 37.62 -4.94
N GLU A 1014 2.27 38.80 -4.51
CA GLU A 1014 2.82 39.50 -3.35
C GLU A 1014 2.75 38.64 -2.08
N LYS A 1015 1.57 38.14 -1.75
CA LYS A 1015 1.34 37.28 -0.59
C LYS A 1015 2.17 35.99 -0.68
N ASN A 1016 2.24 35.37 -1.86
CA ASN A 1016 2.91 34.09 -2.05
C ASN A 1016 4.44 34.23 -1.97
N ARG A 1017 5.02 35.26 -2.59
CA ARG A 1017 6.46 35.55 -2.56
C ARG A 1017 6.94 36.02 -1.18
N GLN A 1018 6.07 36.64 -0.37
CA GLN A 1018 6.37 36.98 1.03
C GLN A 1018 6.33 35.77 1.95
N ASN A 1019 5.38 34.85 1.76
CA ASN A 1019 5.18 33.67 2.62
C ASN A 1019 6.13 32.51 2.30
N GLN A 1020 6.54 32.38 1.03
CA GLN A 1020 7.45 31.32 0.62
C GLN A 1020 8.89 31.78 0.84
N HIS A 1021 9.59 31.10 1.74
CA HIS A 1021 11.02 31.26 1.98
C HIS A 1021 11.86 30.75 0.79
N PHE A 1022 11.62 31.26 -0.43
CA PHE A 1022 12.41 30.99 -1.65
C PHE A 1022 13.92 31.22 -1.47
N PHE A 1023 14.28 31.94 -0.41
CA PHE A 1023 15.62 32.43 -0.12
C PHE A 1023 16.19 31.95 1.22
N LYS A 1024 15.58 30.93 1.87
CA LYS A 1024 16.22 30.24 3.01
C LYS A 1024 16.99 29.03 2.49
N ASP A 1025 18.13 28.76 3.12
CA ASP A 1025 19.13 27.72 2.79
C ASP A 1025 18.59 26.28 2.92
N ASN A 1026 17.55 25.91 2.18
CA ASN A 1026 17.10 24.54 2.00
C ASN A 1026 17.42 24.08 0.57
N GLU A 1027 18.15 22.97 0.44
CA GLU A 1027 18.57 22.41 -0.85
C GLU A 1027 17.38 22.10 -1.79
N GLU A 1028 16.20 21.78 -1.23
CA GLU A 1028 14.95 21.56 -1.98
C GLU A 1028 14.48 22.80 -2.79
N TYR A 1029 14.81 24.02 -2.35
CA TYR A 1029 14.34 25.26 -2.98
C TYR A 1029 15.34 25.90 -3.95
N LEU A 1030 16.55 25.34 -4.06
CA LEU A 1030 17.61 25.88 -4.93
C LEU A 1030 17.19 25.91 -6.42
N GLY A 1031 16.46 24.89 -6.87
CA GLY A 1031 15.91 24.83 -8.23
C GLY A 1031 14.83 25.88 -8.52
N CYS A 1032 14.05 26.28 -7.52
CA CYS A 1032 13.05 27.35 -7.67
C CYS A 1032 13.71 28.72 -7.86
N PHE A 1033 14.85 28.94 -7.20
CA PHE A 1033 15.58 30.21 -7.28
C PHE A 1033 16.17 30.44 -8.68
N GLU A 1034 16.77 29.42 -9.30
CA GLU A 1034 17.33 29.55 -10.65
C GLU A 1034 16.26 29.88 -11.71
N GLU A 1035 15.11 29.19 -11.67
CA GLU A 1035 14.00 29.45 -12.58
C GLU A 1035 13.37 30.82 -12.33
N TYR A 1036 13.28 31.25 -11.07
CA TYR A 1036 12.81 32.60 -10.75
C TYR A 1036 13.73 33.69 -11.32
N ILE A 1037 15.06 33.53 -11.22
CA ILE A 1037 16.02 34.46 -11.84
C ILE A 1037 15.88 34.49 -13.37
N LYS A 1038 15.57 33.36 -14.02
CA LYS A 1038 15.29 33.34 -15.47
C LYS A 1038 14.02 34.12 -15.80
N LEU A 1039 12.95 33.95 -15.04
CA LEU A 1039 11.70 34.72 -15.21
C LEU A 1039 11.94 36.23 -15.09
N LEU A 1040 12.70 36.69 -14.07
CA LEU A 1040 13.04 38.10 -13.91
C LEU A 1040 13.86 38.64 -15.09
N LYS A 1041 14.73 37.82 -15.70
CA LYS A 1041 15.45 38.20 -16.93
C LYS A 1041 14.49 38.39 -18.11
N PHE A 1042 13.42 37.61 -18.21
CA PHE A 1042 12.39 37.82 -19.24
C PHE A 1042 11.59 39.10 -18.98
N TYR A 1043 11.14 39.35 -17.74
CA TYR A 1043 10.47 40.61 -17.39
C TYR A 1043 11.31 41.84 -17.72
N THR A 1044 12.60 41.82 -17.36
CA THR A 1044 13.52 42.92 -17.68
C THR A 1044 13.74 43.08 -19.18
N GLY A 1045 13.92 41.98 -19.92
CA GLY A 1045 14.08 42.02 -21.37
C GLY A 1045 12.87 42.65 -22.06
N ILE A 1046 11.66 42.23 -21.68
CA ILE A 1046 10.41 42.71 -22.27
C ILE A 1046 10.18 44.20 -21.97
N ILE A 1047 10.42 44.64 -20.73
CA ILE A 1047 10.26 46.05 -20.35
C ILE A 1047 11.31 46.94 -21.03
N VAL A 1048 12.57 46.50 -21.09
CA VAL A 1048 13.67 47.28 -21.69
C VAL A 1048 13.54 47.38 -23.21
N ASN A 1049 13.07 46.32 -23.86
CA ASN A 1049 12.88 46.32 -25.32
C ASN A 1049 11.59 47.03 -25.75
N GLU A 1050 10.85 47.67 -24.83
CA GLU A 1050 9.55 48.32 -25.07
C GLU A 1050 8.49 47.37 -25.67
N ASP A 1051 8.64 46.05 -25.46
CA ASP A 1051 7.69 45.04 -25.94
C ASP A 1051 6.35 45.13 -25.19
N ILE A 1052 6.39 45.54 -23.92
CA ILE A 1052 5.23 45.91 -23.09
C ILE A 1052 5.48 47.31 -22.53
N THR A 1053 4.54 48.22 -22.74
CA THR A 1053 4.59 49.58 -22.19
C THR A 1053 3.40 49.84 -21.27
N LYS A 1054 3.56 50.77 -20.32
CA LYS A 1054 2.48 51.25 -19.44
C LYS A 1054 1.27 51.77 -20.23
N GLU A 1055 1.49 52.29 -21.44
CA GLU A 1055 0.45 52.83 -22.31
C GLU A 1055 -0.31 51.75 -23.09
N ARG A 1056 0.37 50.64 -23.48
CA ARG A 1056 -0.23 49.58 -24.31
C ARG A 1056 -0.81 48.43 -23.50
N ASN A 1057 -0.20 48.07 -22.37
CA ASN A 1057 -0.60 46.93 -21.54
C ASN A 1057 -0.38 47.23 -20.05
N PRO A 1058 -1.21 48.09 -19.43
CA PRO A 1058 -0.96 48.60 -18.09
C PRO A 1058 -1.00 47.51 -17.01
N GLY A 1059 -1.89 46.52 -17.12
CA GLY A 1059 -2.01 45.44 -16.11
C GLY A 1059 -0.80 44.50 -16.10
N VAL A 1060 -0.39 44.01 -17.27
CA VAL A 1060 0.74 43.07 -17.37
C VAL A 1060 2.08 43.76 -17.11
N PHE A 1061 2.23 45.03 -17.52
CA PHE A 1061 3.38 45.85 -17.16
C PHE A 1061 3.52 45.97 -15.65
N LEU A 1062 2.42 46.27 -14.95
CA LEU A 1062 2.42 46.42 -13.50
C LEU A 1062 2.74 45.11 -12.79
N PHE A 1063 2.20 43.98 -13.26
CA PHE A 1063 2.50 42.65 -12.72
C PHE A 1063 4.01 42.34 -12.78
N ALA A 1064 4.62 42.47 -13.96
CA ALA A 1064 6.05 42.22 -14.15
C ALA A 1064 6.92 43.23 -13.37
N PHE A 1065 6.53 44.50 -13.34
CA PHE A 1065 7.22 45.54 -12.58
C PHE A 1065 7.16 45.30 -11.07
N ASN A 1066 6.03 44.81 -10.56
CA ASN A 1066 5.87 44.52 -9.14
C ASN A 1066 6.78 43.37 -8.68
N GLU A 1067 6.82 42.25 -9.42
CA GLU A 1067 7.73 41.14 -9.09
C GLU A 1067 9.22 41.58 -9.13
N LEU A 1068 9.60 42.42 -10.09
CA LEU A 1068 10.95 43.00 -10.14
C LEU A 1068 11.26 43.89 -8.94
N THR A 1069 10.30 44.72 -8.51
CA THR A 1069 10.45 45.61 -7.35
C THR A 1069 10.60 44.81 -6.06
N MET A 1070 9.74 43.82 -5.85
CA MET A 1070 9.81 42.91 -4.71
C MET A 1070 11.16 42.19 -4.61
N PHE A 1071 11.70 41.71 -5.74
CA PHE A 1071 13.01 41.08 -5.76
C PHE A 1071 14.13 42.05 -5.39
N VAL A 1072 14.09 43.29 -5.88
CA VAL A 1072 15.08 44.32 -5.56
C VAL A 1072 15.03 44.70 -4.09
N ASP A 1073 13.84 44.89 -3.52
CA ASP A 1073 13.67 45.19 -2.09
C ASP A 1073 14.16 44.04 -1.20
N PHE A 1074 13.82 42.80 -1.59
CA PHE A 1074 14.33 41.60 -0.93
C PHE A 1074 15.87 41.53 -0.97
N TRP A 1075 16.47 41.73 -2.15
CA TRP A 1075 17.93 41.68 -2.32
C TRP A 1075 18.64 42.77 -1.51
N GLN A 1076 18.09 43.99 -1.47
CA GLN A 1076 18.64 45.07 -0.66
C GLN A 1076 18.63 44.76 0.83
N SER A 1077 17.59 44.09 1.33
CA SER A 1077 17.49 43.66 2.73
C SER A 1077 18.39 42.46 3.09
N SER A 1078 18.80 41.66 2.09
CA SER A 1078 19.51 40.38 2.27
C SER A 1078 20.96 40.40 1.74
N LYS A 1079 21.47 41.57 1.35
CA LYS A 1079 22.76 41.78 0.69
C LYS A 1079 23.97 41.25 1.48
N ASP A 1080 23.85 41.15 2.80
CA ASP A 1080 24.93 40.66 3.69
C ASP A 1080 24.99 39.13 3.81
N LYS A 1081 24.04 38.39 3.21
CA LYS A 1081 23.89 36.93 3.40
C LYS A 1081 24.14 36.06 2.16
N VAL A 1082 24.10 36.63 0.95
CA VAL A 1082 24.20 35.86 -0.31
C VAL A 1082 25.32 36.44 -1.19
N GLU A 1083 26.48 35.79 -1.22
CA GLU A 1083 27.59 36.18 -2.09
C GLU A 1083 27.41 35.62 -3.52
N SER A 1084 26.86 36.41 -4.44
CA SER A 1084 26.83 36.04 -5.87
C SER A 1084 27.07 37.24 -6.78
N LYS A 1085 28.29 37.29 -7.36
CA LYS A 1085 28.70 38.30 -8.36
C LYS A 1085 27.78 38.39 -9.58
N THR A 1086 27.09 37.30 -9.91
CA THR A 1086 26.14 37.26 -11.05
C THR A 1086 24.85 38.02 -10.72
N ILE A 1087 24.38 37.89 -9.49
CA ILE A 1087 23.18 38.57 -9.00
C ILE A 1087 23.48 40.04 -8.74
N ASP A 1088 24.63 40.36 -8.14
CA ASP A 1088 25.07 41.74 -7.97
C ASP A 1088 25.13 42.48 -9.31
N ASN A 1089 25.66 41.84 -10.37
CA ASN A 1089 25.68 42.43 -11.71
C ASN A 1089 24.28 42.60 -12.32
N PHE A 1090 23.38 41.63 -12.13
CA PHE A 1090 21.99 41.74 -12.60
C PHE A 1090 21.22 42.84 -11.86
N VAL A 1091 21.38 42.92 -10.54
CA VAL A 1091 20.80 43.96 -9.70
C VAL A 1091 21.38 45.33 -10.03
N LEU A 1092 22.68 45.44 -10.31
CA LEU A 1092 23.29 46.70 -10.77
C LEU A 1092 22.69 47.14 -12.12
N GLN A 1093 22.54 46.22 -13.07
CA GLN A 1093 21.92 46.49 -14.38
C GLN A 1093 20.45 46.89 -14.23
N LEU A 1094 19.71 46.26 -13.32
CA LEU A 1094 18.35 46.61 -12.94
C LEU A 1094 18.29 48.01 -12.32
N GLN A 1095 19.08 48.29 -11.29
CA GLN A 1095 19.12 49.58 -10.59
C GLN A 1095 19.62 50.73 -11.47
N GLN A 1096 20.40 50.47 -12.52
CA GLN A 1096 20.75 51.48 -13.53
C GLN A 1096 19.61 51.76 -14.52
N ARG A 1097 18.69 50.80 -14.70
CA ARG A 1097 17.57 50.89 -15.66
C ARG A 1097 16.23 51.25 -15.01
N ILE A 1098 16.03 50.97 -13.73
CA ILE A 1098 14.84 51.32 -12.93
C ILE A 1098 14.65 52.85 -12.78
N PRO A 1099 15.68 53.69 -12.62
CA PRO A 1099 15.51 55.15 -12.54
C PRO A 1099 14.94 55.76 -13.82
N ALA A 1100 15.20 55.16 -14.99
CA ALA A 1100 14.58 55.56 -16.25
C ALA A 1100 13.07 55.24 -16.30
N ILE A 1101 12.59 54.34 -15.45
CA ILE A 1101 11.16 53.99 -15.28
C ILE A 1101 10.52 54.84 -14.17
N GLY A 1102 11.30 55.26 -13.18
CA GLY A 1102 10.87 56.09 -12.05
C GLY A 1102 10.56 57.56 -12.37
N GLU A 1103 11.06 58.12 -13.47
CA GLU A 1103 10.72 59.49 -13.90
C GLU A 1103 9.37 59.60 -14.65
N ARG A 1104 8.66 58.48 -14.88
CA ARG A 1104 7.26 58.47 -15.37
C ARG A 1104 6.27 57.89 -14.34
N LYS A 1105 6.46 58.26 -13.08
CA LYS A 1105 5.43 58.10 -12.05
C LYS A 1105 4.52 59.32 -12.02
#